data_AF-A0A844FWW4-F1
#
_entry.id   AF-A0A844FWW4-F1
#
_cell.length_a   1.000
_cell.length_b   1.000
_cell.length_c   1.000
_cell.angle_alpha   90.00
_cell.angle_beta   90.00
_cell.angle_gamma   90.00
#
_symmetry.space_group_name_H-M   'P 1'
#
loop_
_entity.id
_entity.type
_entity.pdbx_description
1 polymer ?
#
loop_
_entity_poly.entity_id
_entity_poly.type
_entity_poly.pdbx_seq_one_letter_code
_entity_poly.pdbx_strand_id
1 'polypeptide(L)'
;MTKERHIFRSGRRRLRLLILPAVLLAAAGGGVWFWFEHSPARAVERMLLSIKGLEAEQVEEQSPDRILIRRISYRADDGVAAGCEGLEIGLDANGVPRSVSAAGVEIGRITQLLPLVAGAARRGTLPAEFSVTGSFRRKARKGDFAFEFKWMRRPDGDFDIEFSMPDPGLAASGSYRPQTGAAELRLRGRATTELLELVESRIPAEVALSGAFDVDGVLKLDFGRPDPVRSFEGELAFSEGTAVSGGVWEISPGRRAVFRWYGAERPWEVALPETSLRRPLELPLGALTVTGGADSVIRFSVVNAPPVGEMTGVMRIDGHYDRGDGSWMFRQSESSDRAVRWSGELPCGEFNCIWRSPRISGGGSRSHGSIDFSFGFESVKFRAPGSQQELAALPGTLTGSWNFDYDNPEASSFELSGLLKSSKLEWPNPESAWSASSALVSFRFSRQTGEREAMLVLEPELGGVNLYGGGVPKLKLEGFSGRFNSTFDPAAAERMPLRVEGAVEVRRVNPVRSMFGAGEFRDLRFSGYAELSPAWLVQGFRAAGGAENALFRYSECEISAAMPVFELRFDRNAITPGDNFLGRMDTGRLTLSALGGTFSVPKAHAAWSSELREAELLPERWTALLELPAGTVGSHDLEGSFQALSSRVSFDHSQVGALEAKLTGFEARLGEQPAVRQLRAGEQVLVFNRDKEGGSGRFSFSDGSFSESGFGAEQVSAAIPLVWRDGAVTGNGSFRAGSVTVPGGLLKSASGDVRFEGGTFRLAGQAASPFWPEGALLWTGEFSWGKQWRASGDFSLKPTTLSAPLPLGGILPAAAGLSLKGGLAGKGTFEFLPARTEWSCEFTPADASLSGNGLALARLSGTLRLPGGGARSRNSGGEFRFGEAKLDDVAIRNGSLSFRLLRPEECDILSAGGTVWGGRARLAAPFTLRAGTEAADAGIVVRGLEWAGLLRSLGLPGDLIDGRADGTLFWRIHADGRPPALASAELTAAAGGKLKLEALEPFVQAGSSGSAARQRILLNLLRDFNSRSLRLRLEEASGGGWLLSLSAAGRPGQLQIRDENYRRLIRSVDPAAFGLDGEIEFTVNYRIPGKKEAKEKK
;
A
#
# COMPACT_ATOMS: atom_id res chain seq x y z
N MET A 1 1.04 43.44 146.62
CA MET A 1 0.69 42.53 147.74
C MET A 1 1.73 41.42 147.76
N THR A 2 2.86 41.59 148.48
CA THR A 2 3.09 41.13 149.88
C THR A 2 2.88 39.62 150.04
N LYS A 3 3.83 38.80 150.53
CA LYS A 3 4.99 39.07 151.38
C LYS A 3 5.91 37.85 151.37
N GLU A 4 7.21 38.08 151.26
CA GLU A 4 8.27 37.23 151.81
C GLU A 4 8.22 37.16 153.33
N ARG A 5 8.90 36.15 153.90
CA ARG A 5 9.88 36.19 155.04
C ARG A 5 10.07 34.76 155.55
N HIS A 6 11.24 34.21 155.93
CA HIS A 6 12.64 34.65 156.11
C HIS A 6 13.50 33.36 156.21
N ILE A 7 14.60 33.17 155.46
CA ILE A 7 16.04 33.48 155.72
C ILE A 7 16.88 32.42 156.51
N PHE A 8 17.86 31.84 155.76
CA PHE A 8 19.26 31.44 156.04
C PHE A 8 19.72 30.58 157.26
N ARG A 9 20.43 29.46 156.98
CA ARG A 9 21.92 29.38 156.89
C ARG A 9 22.42 27.98 156.46
N SER A 10 23.32 27.96 155.45
CA SER A 10 24.42 27.02 155.13
C SER A 10 24.25 25.49 155.34
N GLY A 11 24.62 24.59 154.43
CA GLY A 11 25.50 24.70 153.27
C GLY A 11 25.92 23.30 152.82
N ARG A 12 25.46 22.90 151.63
CA ARG A 12 26.07 21.99 150.64
C ARG A 12 27.16 21.02 151.13
N ARG A 13 26.79 19.80 151.57
CA ARG A 13 27.75 18.67 151.63
C ARG A 13 27.16 17.24 151.71
N ARG A 14 25.98 16.96 151.15
CA ARG A 14 25.41 15.59 151.14
C ARG A 14 24.76 15.10 149.83
N LEU A 15 25.12 15.65 148.67
CA LEU A 15 24.59 15.17 147.36
C LEU A 15 25.68 14.90 146.30
N ARG A 16 26.95 14.69 146.71
CA ARG A 16 28.11 14.54 145.80
C ARG A 16 28.62 13.10 145.60
N LEU A 17 27.87 12.08 145.99
CA LEU A 17 28.26 10.66 145.86
C LEU A 17 27.35 9.82 144.95
N LEU A 18 26.37 10.42 144.28
CA LEU A 18 25.47 9.75 143.30
C LEU A 18 25.43 10.41 141.91
N ILE A 19 26.13 11.54 141.71
CA ILE A 19 26.08 12.33 140.46
C ILE A 19 27.21 11.96 139.49
N LEU A 20 28.28 11.31 139.97
CA LEU A 20 29.46 11.02 139.13
C LEU A 20 29.24 9.92 138.05
N PRO A 21 28.48 8.83 138.29
CA PRO A 21 28.18 7.84 137.24
C PRO A 21 27.15 8.35 136.22
N ALA A 22 26.19 9.17 136.65
CA ALA A 22 25.14 9.73 135.80
C ALA A 22 25.66 10.84 134.87
N VAL A 23 26.65 11.62 135.31
CA VAL A 23 27.30 12.66 134.46
C VAL A 23 28.27 12.04 133.45
N LEU A 24 28.91 10.90 133.76
CA LEU A 24 29.74 10.18 132.78
C LEU A 24 28.89 9.45 131.72
N LEU A 25 27.72 8.91 132.09
CA LEU A 25 26.75 8.37 131.12
C LEU A 25 26.04 9.45 130.29
N ALA A 26 25.78 10.63 130.86
CA ALA A 26 25.23 11.78 130.12
C ALA A 26 26.27 12.51 129.24
N ALA A 27 27.56 12.49 129.60
CA ALA A 27 28.63 13.02 128.75
C ALA A 27 29.04 12.03 127.63
N ALA A 28 28.96 10.72 127.86
CA ALA A 28 29.08 9.72 126.79
C ALA A 28 27.83 9.72 125.89
N GLY A 29 26.62 9.89 126.45
CA GLY A 29 25.37 10.00 125.68
C GLY A 29 25.23 11.33 124.93
N GLY A 30 25.70 12.45 125.49
CA GLY A 30 25.72 13.76 124.83
C GLY A 30 26.87 13.92 123.83
N GLY A 31 28.01 13.28 124.08
CA GLY A 31 29.10 13.13 123.12
C GLY A 31 28.67 12.28 121.93
N VAL A 32 28.05 11.12 122.18
CA VAL A 32 27.48 10.26 121.13
C VAL A 32 26.31 10.95 120.44
N TRP A 33 25.42 11.68 121.12
CA TRP A 33 24.30 12.43 120.52
C TRP A 33 24.76 13.64 119.70
N PHE A 34 25.77 14.41 120.13
CA PHE A 34 26.34 15.52 119.35
C PHE A 34 27.10 14.99 118.13
N TRP A 35 27.84 13.87 118.27
CA TRP A 35 28.40 13.11 117.15
C TRP A 35 27.31 12.49 116.25
N PHE A 36 26.15 12.09 116.79
CA PHE A 36 24.98 11.59 116.06
C PHE A 36 24.14 12.72 115.41
N GLU A 37 24.17 13.94 115.93
CA GLU A 37 23.46 15.12 115.40
C GLU A 37 24.27 15.83 114.32
N HIS A 38 25.60 15.79 114.45
CA HIS A 38 26.56 16.31 113.48
C HIS A 38 27.19 15.19 112.64
N SER A 39 26.63 13.97 112.68
CA SER A 39 27.08 12.90 111.79
C SER A 39 26.72 13.30 110.35
N PRO A 40 27.65 13.12 109.41
CA PRO A 40 27.39 13.36 108.01
C PRO A 40 26.12 12.66 107.49
N ALA A 41 25.81 11.46 107.99
CA ALA A 41 24.60 10.71 107.64
C ALA A 41 23.29 11.49 107.91
N ARG A 42 23.20 12.23 109.02
CA ARG A 42 21.97 12.96 109.41
C ARG A 42 21.80 14.30 108.69
N ALA A 43 22.90 14.89 108.20
CA ALA A 43 22.85 16.06 107.30
C ALA A 43 22.31 15.65 105.93
N VAL A 44 22.70 14.47 105.44
CA VAL A 44 22.15 13.85 104.24
C VAL A 44 20.67 13.50 104.43
N GLU A 45 20.24 12.92 105.55
CA GLU A 45 18.81 12.67 105.83
C GLU A 45 17.96 13.95 105.78
N ARG A 46 18.46 15.08 106.31
CA ARG A 46 17.76 16.38 106.22
C ARG A 46 17.69 16.92 104.79
N MET A 47 18.75 16.75 104.00
CA MET A 47 18.76 17.09 102.60
C MET A 47 17.72 16.27 101.82
N LEU A 48 17.66 14.96 102.06
CA LEU A 48 16.67 14.06 101.43
C LEU A 48 15.23 14.47 101.78
N LEU A 49 14.94 14.76 103.06
CA LEU A 49 13.63 15.21 103.51
C LEU A 49 13.20 16.57 102.92
N SER A 50 14.16 17.40 102.48
CA SER A 50 13.87 18.69 101.85
C SER A 50 13.39 18.57 100.39
N ILE A 51 13.56 17.40 99.79
CA ILE A 51 13.18 17.09 98.41
C ILE A 51 11.86 16.31 98.44
N LYS A 52 10.76 17.00 98.14
CA LYS A 52 9.41 16.43 98.16
C LYS A 52 9.31 15.23 97.20
N GLY A 53 8.93 14.07 97.72
CA GLY A 53 8.74 12.82 96.96
C GLY A 53 9.94 11.86 97.00
N LEU A 54 11.06 12.24 97.64
CA LEU A 54 12.23 11.37 97.79
C LEU A 54 12.12 10.53 99.07
N GLU A 55 12.13 9.20 98.95
CA GLU A 55 12.02 8.21 100.02
C GLU A 55 13.33 7.40 100.08
N ALA A 56 13.93 7.20 101.26
CA ALA A 56 15.12 6.36 101.44
C ALA A 56 14.91 5.41 102.64
N GLU A 57 15.32 4.14 102.50
CA GLU A 57 15.08 3.12 103.54
C GLU A 57 16.16 3.16 104.63
N GLN A 58 17.43 3.38 104.27
CA GLN A 58 18.54 3.36 105.24
C GLN A 58 19.68 4.30 104.81
N VAL A 59 20.22 5.12 105.72
CA VAL A 59 21.41 5.95 105.50
C VAL A 59 22.53 5.48 106.43
N GLU A 60 23.62 4.97 105.85
CA GLU A 60 24.78 4.42 106.57
C GLU A 60 26.04 5.25 106.28
N GLU A 61 26.75 5.71 107.31
CA GLU A 61 28.07 6.31 107.15
C GLU A 61 29.12 5.20 107.01
N GLN A 62 29.81 5.14 105.85
CA GLN A 62 30.84 4.12 105.61
C GLN A 62 32.22 4.60 106.08
N SER A 63 32.52 5.89 105.92
CA SER A 63 33.72 6.57 106.40
C SER A 63 33.43 8.07 106.62
N PRO A 64 34.30 8.84 107.31
CA PRO A 64 34.05 10.27 107.61
C PRO A 64 33.82 11.15 106.38
N ASP A 65 34.22 10.69 105.21
CA ASP A 65 34.14 11.33 103.91
C ASP A 65 33.14 10.64 102.95
N ARG A 66 32.44 9.57 103.36
CA ARG A 66 31.53 8.78 102.51
C ARG A 66 30.28 8.26 103.23
N ILE A 67 29.12 8.53 102.64
CA ILE A 67 27.80 8.06 103.12
C ILE A 67 27.16 7.18 102.05
N LEU A 68 26.66 6.01 102.42
CA LEU A 68 25.85 5.15 101.56
C LEU A 68 24.37 5.24 101.96
N ILE A 69 23.51 5.59 101.01
CA ILE A 69 22.04 5.53 101.13
C ILE A 69 21.56 4.26 100.45
N ARG A 70 20.92 3.34 101.17
CA ARG A 70 20.32 2.13 100.61
C ARG A 70 18.84 2.35 100.28
N ARG A 71 18.43 1.80 99.13
CA ARG A 71 17.05 1.81 98.60
C ARG A 71 16.41 3.19 98.64
N ILE A 72 16.93 4.08 97.80
CA ILE A 72 16.36 5.41 97.56
C ILE A 72 15.38 5.33 96.39
N SER A 73 14.23 5.99 96.51
CA SER A 73 13.26 6.10 95.44
C SER A 73 12.64 7.50 95.41
N TYR A 74 12.37 7.99 94.21
CA TYR A 74 11.63 9.22 93.98
C TYR A 74 10.24 8.88 93.49
N ARG A 75 9.22 9.30 94.23
CA ARG A 75 7.81 9.10 93.94
C ARG A 75 7.16 10.44 93.57
N ALA A 76 6.54 10.46 92.40
CA ALA A 76 5.67 11.55 91.94
C ALA A 76 4.20 11.14 92.10
N ASP A 77 3.27 12.06 91.87
CA ASP A 77 1.84 11.90 92.15
C ASP A 77 1.18 10.67 91.48
N ASP A 78 1.79 10.11 90.42
CA ASP A 78 1.30 8.93 89.69
C ASP A 78 2.26 7.70 89.72
N GLY A 79 3.15 7.62 90.73
CA GLY A 79 3.96 6.43 91.04
C GLY A 79 5.45 6.70 91.23
N VAL A 80 6.25 5.63 91.36
CA VAL A 80 7.72 5.73 91.48
C VAL A 80 8.32 6.14 90.12
N ALA A 81 9.02 7.27 90.10
CA ALA A 81 9.63 7.88 88.93
C ALA A 81 11.13 7.51 88.77
N ALA A 82 11.85 7.28 89.87
CA ALA A 82 13.17 6.64 89.86
C ALA A 82 13.43 5.87 91.17
N GLY A 83 14.35 4.91 91.16
CA GLY A 83 14.82 4.19 92.33
C GLY A 83 16.23 3.65 92.18
N CYS A 84 16.91 3.37 93.28
CA CYS A 84 18.27 2.83 93.29
C CYS A 84 18.50 2.03 94.58
N GLU A 85 19.17 0.87 94.49
CA GLU A 85 19.47 0.05 95.65
C GLU A 85 20.54 0.66 96.58
N GLY A 86 21.43 1.50 96.06
CA GLY A 86 22.54 2.11 96.81
C GLY A 86 23.11 3.37 96.14
N LEU A 87 23.10 4.50 96.84
CA LEU A 87 23.66 5.79 96.42
C LEU A 87 24.73 6.26 97.41
N GLU A 88 25.95 6.44 96.94
CA GLU A 88 27.10 6.89 97.71
C GLU A 88 27.29 8.41 97.56
N ILE A 89 27.51 9.10 98.67
CA ILE A 89 27.77 10.55 98.74
C ILE A 89 29.16 10.75 99.34
N GLY A 90 30.08 11.28 98.55
CA GLY A 90 31.37 11.76 99.00
C GLY A 90 31.29 13.20 99.49
N LEU A 91 31.93 13.48 100.62
CA LEU A 91 31.89 14.78 101.29
C LEU A 91 33.23 15.50 101.17
N ASP A 92 33.20 16.84 101.16
CA ASP A 92 34.41 17.63 101.32
C ASP A 92 34.87 17.72 102.79
N ALA A 93 36.00 18.39 103.03
CA ALA A 93 36.56 18.58 104.37
C ALA A 93 35.63 19.34 105.35
N ASN A 94 34.56 19.97 104.85
CA ASN A 94 33.56 20.70 105.64
C ASN A 94 32.26 19.89 105.83
N GLY A 95 32.21 18.63 105.38
CA GLY A 95 31.02 17.78 105.47
C GLY A 95 29.92 18.14 104.46
N VAL A 96 30.24 18.90 103.40
CA VAL A 96 29.29 19.24 102.33
C VAL A 96 29.39 18.19 101.21
N PRO A 97 28.26 17.73 100.63
CA PRO A 97 28.27 16.82 99.48
C PRO A 97 29.11 17.37 98.33
N ARG A 98 30.25 16.73 98.09
CA ARG A 98 31.18 17.07 97.01
C ARG A 98 30.92 16.20 95.79
N SER A 99 30.82 14.89 95.98
CA SER A 99 30.54 13.93 94.92
C SER A 99 29.36 13.06 95.29
N VAL A 100 28.58 12.64 94.29
CA VAL A 100 27.54 11.63 94.48
C VAL A 100 27.71 10.59 93.40
N SER A 101 27.74 9.31 93.77
CA SER A 101 27.79 8.20 92.85
C SER A 101 26.70 7.17 93.14
N ALA A 102 25.91 6.79 92.14
CA ALA A 102 24.90 5.74 92.29
C ALA A 102 25.04 4.71 91.18
N ALA A 103 24.80 3.44 91.51
CA ALA A 103 24.82 2.34 90.55
C ALA A 103 23.50 1.56 90.61
N GLY A 104 23.05 1.02 89.48
CA GLY A 104 21.78 0.30 89.40
C GLY A 104 20.56 1.21 89.59
N VAL A 105 20.63 2.48 89.14
CA VAL A 105 19.49 3.40 89.20
C VAL A 105 18.45 3.01 88.15
N GLU A 106 17.25 2.64 88.56
CA GLU A 106 16.12 2.42 87.68
C GLU A 106 15.31 3.72 87.51
N ILE A 107 15.19 4.22 86.28
CA ILE A 107 14.36 5.39 85.97
C ILE A 107 13.11 4.95 85.21
N GLY A 108 11.94 5.24 85.79
CA GLY A 108 10.64 4.96 85.18
C GLY A 108 10.03 6.16 84.45
N ARG A 109 10.33 7.40 84.86
CA ARG A 109 9.78 8.64 84.26
C ARG A 109 10.76 9.81 84.34
N ILE A 110 11.50 10.06 83.26
CA ILE A 110 12.53 11.13 83.22
C ILE A 110 11.93 12.54 83.32
N THR A 111 10.72 12.77 82.80
CA THR A 111 10.07 14.09 82.74
C THR A 111 9.73 14.66 84.10
N GLN A 112 9.53 13.81 85.11
CA GLN A 112 9.26 14.22 86.50
C GLN A 112 10.56 14.46 87.30
N LEU A 113 11.70 13.94 86.84
CA LEU A 113 13.00 14.08 87.51
C LEU A 113 13.75 15.35 87.09
N LEU A 114 13.65 15.76 85.82
CA LEU A 114 14.38 16.90 85.29
C LEU A 114 14.07 18.25 85.99
N PRO A 115 12.79 18.60 86.27
CA PRO A 115 12.48 19.83 87.00
C PRO A 115 13.03 19.86 88.43
N LEU A 116 13.13 18.69 89.07
CA LEU A 116 13.67 18.53 90.42
C LEU A 116 15.17 18.73 90.46
N VAL A 117 15.92 18.15 89.52
CA VAL A 117 17.37 18.37 89.38
C VAL A 117 17.66 19.85 89.08
N ALA A 118 16.92 20.47 88.18
CA ALA A 118 17.07 21.91 87.88
C ALA A 118 16.73 22.81 89.09
N GLY A 119 15.70 22.48 89.86
CA GLY A 119 15.32 23.20 91.08
C GLY A 119 16.39 23.10 92.18
N ALA A 120 16.99 21.93 92.36
CA ALA A 120 18.11 21.71 93.28
C ALA A 120 19.37 22.48 92.83
N ALA A 121 19.65 22.50 91.53
CA ALA A 121 20.79 23.23 90.97
C ALA A 121 20.71 24.75 91.22
N ARG A 122 19.53 25.34 91.01
CA ARG A 122 19.27 26.78 91.25
C ARG A 122 19.43 27.18 92.71
N ARG A 123 19.08 26.28 93.63
CA ARG A 123 19.24 26.49 95.07
C ARG A 123 20.68 26.25 95.54
N GLY A 124 21.58 25.86 94.63
CA GLY A 124 22.99 25.57 94.93
C GLY A 124 23.18 24.30 95.77
N THR A 125 22.20 23.40 95.80
CA THR A 125 22.19 22.20 96.66
C THR A 125 22.67 20.94 95.96
N LEU A 126 23.12 21.04 94.70
CA LEU A 126 23.69 19.91 93.97
C LEU A 126 25.20 19.78 94.26
N PRO A 127 25.71 18.53 94.32
CA PRO A 127 27.13 18.27 94.51
C PRO A 127 27.97 18.78 93.33
N ALA A 128 29.25 19.03 93.58
CA ALA A 128 30.20 19.46 92.56
C ALA A 128 30.46 18.39 91.51
N GLU A 129 30.40 17.11 91.88
CA GLU A 129 30.52 15.96 90.99
C GLU A 129 29.33 15.02 91.21
N PHE A 130 28.76 14.49 90.14
CA PHE A 130 27.65 13.54 90.22
C PHE A 130 27.83 12.49 89.13
N SER A 131 27.77 11.20 89.45
CA SER A 131 27.99 10.10 88.51
C SER A 131 27.03 8.94 88.78
N VAL A 132 26.14 8.66 87.85
CA VAL A 132 25.10 7.64 88.03
C VAL A 132 25.13 6.64 86.90
N THR A 133 25.10 5.36 87.23
CA THR A 133 24.84 4.27 86.27
C THR A 133 23.53 3.57 86.61
N GLY A 134 22.76 3.20 85.58
CA GLY A 134 21.41 2.70 85.79
C GLY A 134 20.74 2.19 84.53
N SER A 135 19.43 1.92 84.60
CA SER A 135 18.61 1.53 83.47
C SER A 135 17.29 2.31 83.39
N PHE A 136 16.80 2.58 82.17
CA PHE A 136 15.46 3.13 81.94
C PHE A 136 14.45 2.00 81.72
N ARG A 137 13.34 2.00 82.48
CA ARG A 137 12.31 0.95 82.45
C ARG A 137 11.26 1.22 81.37
N ARG A 138 11.03 0.26 80.46
CA ARG A 138 9.99 0.34 79.41
C ARG A 138 8.60 -0.04 79.93
N LYS A 139 7.54 0.69 79.52
CA LYS A 139 6.14 0.36 79.86
C LYS A 139 5.46 -0.68 78.96
N ALA A 140 6.01 -1.03 77.78
CA ALA A 140 5.23 -1.78 76.76
C ALA A 140 5.93 -2.94 76.00
N ARG A 141 7.26 -3.13 76.02
CA ARG A 141 7.95 -4.29 75.38
C ARG A 141 9.25 -4.64 76.12
N LYS A 142 9.69 -5.92 76.10
CA LYS A 142 10.87 -6.45 76.83
C LYS A 142 12.16 -5.66 76.55
N GLY A 143 12.88 -5.28 77.62
CA GLY A 143 14.24 -4.72 77.62
C GLY A 143 14.35 -3.36 78.34
N ASP A 144 15.37 -3.16 79.18
CA ASP A 144 15.70 -1.88 79.80
C ASP A 144 16.95 -1.26 79.14
N PHE A 145 17.06 0.07 79.07
CA PHE A 145 18.23 0.75 78.48
C PHE A 145 19.25 1.14 79.55
N ALA A 146 20.45 0.58 79.50
CA ALA A 146 21.53 0.98 80.40
C ALA A 146 22.03 2.39 80.09
N PHE A 147 22.30 3.18 81.13
CA PHE A 147 22.85 4.53 81.01
C PHE A 147 23.94 4.80 82.05
N GLU A 148 24.81 5.75 81.72
CA GLU A 148 25.76 6.42 82.61
C GLU A 148 25.53 7.94 82.47
N PHE A 149 25.47 8.67 83.57
CA PHE A 149 25.29 10.11 83.61
C PHE A 149 26.34 10.70 84.53
N LYS A 150 27.10 11.68 84.06
CA LYS A 150 28.06 12.45 84.84
C LYS A 150 27.74 13.93 84.78
N TRP A 151 28.04 14.61 85.87
CA TRP A 151 27.92 16.06 85.98
C TRP A 151 29.10 16.57 86.78
N MET A 152 29.71 17.68 86.36
CA MET A 152 30.85 18.30 87.02
C MET A 152 30.73 19.82 87.04
N ARG A 153 30.92 20.44 88.20
CA ARG A 153 30.86 21.89 88.36
C ARG A 153 32.13 22.57 87.84
N ARG A 154 31.95 23.56 86.98
CA ARG A 154 33.03 24.43 86.50
C ARG A 154 33.34 25.56 87.48
N PRO A 155 34.54 26.17 87.40
CA PRO A 155 34.92 27.32 88.23
C PRO A 155 34.01 28.55 88.08
N ASP A 156 33.36 28.72 86.93
CA ASP A 156 32.43 29.82 86.62
C ASP A 156 31.01 29.60 87.19
N GLY A 157 30.74 28.43 87.78
CA GLY A 157 29.46 28.07 88.37
C GLY A 157 28.49 27.37 87.41
N ASP A 158 28.85 27.21 86.14
CA ASP A 158 28.15 26.33 85.20
C ASP A 158 28.51 24.86 85.47
N PHE A 159 27.75 23.94 84.89
CA PHE A 159 27.98 22.51 85.06
C PHE A 159 28.19 21.83 83.72
N ASP A 160 29.27 21.05 83.60
CA ASP A 160 29.44 20.09 82.52
C ASP A 160 28.58 18.87 82.77
N ILE A 161 27.91 18.42 81.72
CA ILE A 161 27.05 17.24 81.74
C ILE A 161 27.60 16.28 80.71
N GLU A 162 27.78 15.03 81.10
CA GLU A 162 28.01 13.90 80.21
C GLU A 162 26.94 12.84 80.46
N PHE A 163 26.50 12.20 79.41
CA PHE A 163 25.51 11.14 79.44
C PHE A 163 25.91 10.12 78.40
N SER A 164 25.80 8.83 78.69
CA SER A 164 26.06 7.77 77.74
C SER A 164 25.07 6.64 77.95
N MET A 165 24.67 6.01 76.86
CA MET A 165 23.87 4.79 76.79
C MET A 165 24.64 3.83 75.87
N PRO A 166 25.38 2.85 76.42
CA PRO A 166 26.27 1.98 75.64
C PRO A 166 25.55 1.15 74.57
N ASP A 167 24.30 0.78 74.81
CA ASP A 167 23.39 0.12 73.86
C ASP A 167 22.04 0.87 73.93
N PRO A 168 21.61 1.61 72.89
CA PRO A 168 22.01 1.53 71.48
C PRO A 168 23.33 2.25 71.08
N GLY A 169 24.02 2.96 71.99
CA GLY A 169 25.26 3.68 71.68
C GLY A 169 25.08 5.20 71.52
N LEU A 170 24.27 5.82 72.38
CA LEU A 170 24.00 7.26 72.40
C LEU A 170 24.81 7.94 73.51
N ALA A 171 25.48 9.05 73.22
CA ALA A 171 26.11 9.91 74.21
C ALA A 171 25.56 11.34 74.11
N ALA A 172 25.52 12.06 75.23
CA ALA A 172 25.28 13.49 75.27
C ALA A 172 26.39 14.15 76.07
N SER A 173 26.94 15.27 75.61
CA SER A 173 27.82 16.11 76.43
C SER A 173 27.46 17.57 76.25
N GLY A 174 27.58 18.37 77.30
CA GLY A 174 27.14 19.75 77.22
C GLY A 174 27.30 20.51 78.52
N SER A 175 26.62 21.65 78.60
CA SER A 175 26.68 22.51 79.77
C SER A 175 25.29 22.92 80.24
N TYR A 176 25.15 23.08 81.56
CA TYR A 176 23.97 23.61 82.20
C TYR A 176 24.32 24.89 82.96
N ARG A 177 23.54 25.94 82.71
CA ARG A 177 23.64 27.25 83.36
C ARG A 177 22.55 27.41 84.41
N PRO A 178 22.86 27.33 85.71
CA PRO A 178 21.86 27.39 86.78
C PRO A 178 21.11 28.73 86.81
N GLN A 179 21.80 29.83 86.52
CA GLN A 179 21.26 31.20 86.63
C GLN A 179 20.10 31.46 85.67
N THR A 180 20.22 30.98 84.43
CA THR A 180 19.17 31.07 83.42
C THR A 180 18.27 29.84 83.42
N GLY A 181 18.72 28.73 83.99
CA GLY A 181 18.08 27.42 83.87
C GLY A 181 18.15 26.84 82.46
N ALA A 182 19.07 27.30 81.63
CA ALA A 182 19.27 26.79 80.29
C ALA A 182 20.31 25.66 80.31
N ALA A 183 20.00 24.52 79.70
CA ALA A 183 20.99 23.48 79.37
C ALA A 183 21.13 23.37 77.85
N GLU A 184 22.35 23.14 77.40
CA GLU A 184 22.64 22.84 76.01
C GLU A 184 23.45 21.53 75.99
N LEU A 185 22.84 20.47 75.48
CA LEU A 185 23.40 19.12 75.42
C LEU A 185 23.62 18.73 73.96
N ARG A 186 24.87 18.44 73.60
CA ARG A 186 25.24 17.89 72.30
C ARG A 186 25.09 16.38 72.33
N LEU A 187 24.11 15.87 71.60
CA LEU A 187 23.81 14.45 71.45
C LEU A 187 24.59 13.88 70.26
N ARG A 188 25.24 12.74 70.45
CA ARG A 188 26.01 12.00 69.44
C ARG A 188 25.85 10.50 69.61
N GLY A 189 25.55 9.80 68.53
CA GLY A 189 25.49 8.34 68.51
C GLY A 189 24.14 7.82 68.07
N ARG A 190 23.87 6.55 68.35
CA ARG A 190 22.74 5.84 67.73
C ARG A 190 21.48 5.94 68.60
N ALA A 191 20.43 6.54 68.06
CA ALA A 191 19.13 6.67 68.71
C ALA A 191 18.09 5.73 68.09
N THR A 192 17.10 5.32 68.88
CA THR A 192 15.96 4.52 68.43
C THR A 192 14.65 5.27 68.62
N THR A 193 13.59 4.82 67.96
CA THR A 193 12.22 5.37 68.08
C THR A 193 11.77 5.45 69.53
N GLU A 194 12.14 4.45 70.34
CA GLU A 194 11.76 4.37 71.76
C GLU A 194 12.55 5.33 72.65
N LEU A 195 13.73 5.78 72.21
CA LEU A 195 14.48 6.83 72.89
C LEU A 195 13.82 8.20 72.71
N LEU A 196 13.13 8.43 71.58
CA LEU A 196 12.31 9.62 71.34
C LEU A 196 10.98 9.59 72.10
N GLU A 197 10.38 8.41 72.29
CA GLU A 197 9.22 8.22 73.17
C GLU A 197 9.55 8.51 74.65
N LEU A 198 10.76 8.15 75.10
CA LEU A 198 11.26 8.40 76.46
C LEU A 198 11.35 9.90 76.81
N VAL A 199 11.51 10.77 75.81
CA VAL A 199 11.49 12.23 75.96
C VAL A 199 10.14 12.87 75.61
N GLU A 200 9.08 12.06 75.46
CA GLU A 200 7.70 12.43 75.14
C GLU A 200 7.53 13.15 73.78
N SER A 201 8.45 12.94 72.84
CA SER A 201 8.29 13.41 71.46
C SER A 201 7.40 12.44 70.69
N ARG A 202 6.18 12.85 70.34
CA ARG A 202 5.24 12.00 69.58
C ARG A 202 5.66 11.96 68.11
N ILE A 203 6.39 10.93 67.71
CA ILE A 203 6.43 10.50 66.31
C ILE A 203 4.99 10.13 65.94
N PRO A 204 4.44 10.59 64.80
CA PRO A 204 3.09 10.22 64.37
C PRO A 204 2.95 8.70 64.30
N ALA A 205 1.79 8.17 64.73
CA ALA A 205 1.56 6.72 64.75
C ALA A 205 1.65 6.07 63.36
N GLU A 206 1.46 6.85 62.29
CA GLU A 206 1.59 6.38 60.90
C GLU A 206 3.04 6.37 60.38
N VAL A 207 4.00 6.94 61.13
CA VAL A 207 5.43 6.96 60.74
C VAL A 207 6.15 5.80 61.41
N ALA A 208 6.25 4.67 60.69
CA ALA A 208 7.06 3.54 61.10
C ALA A 208 8.52 3.75 60.64
N LEU A 209 9.42 4.05 61.59
CA LEU A 209 10.86 4.06 61.33
C LEU A 209 11.41 2.63 61.49
N SER A 210 11.90 2.06 60.38
CA SER A 210 12.48 0.72 60.36
C SER A 210 13.97 0.75 60.76
N GLY A 211 14.26 0.98 62.04
CA GLY A 211 15.61 0.82 62.59
C GLY A 211 16.16 2.00 63.37
N ALA A 212 17.35 1.81 63.93
CA ALA A 212 18.08 2.81 64.69
C ALA A 212 18.85 3.75 63.75
N PHE A 213 18.88 5.04 64.06
CA PHE A 213 19.49 6.10 63.26
C PHE A 213 20.54 6.85 64.08
N ASP A 214 21.58 7.36 63.42
CA ASP A 214 22.60 8.15 64.11
C ASP A 214 22.11 9.59 64.26
N VAL A 215 22.43 10.20 65.40
CA VAL A 215 22.07 11.57 65.75
C VAL A 215 23.35 12.35 66.02
N ASP A 216 23.53 13.53 65.39
CA ASP A 216 24.44 14.59 65.86
C ASP A 216 23.62 15.88 65.97
N GLY A 217 23.31 16.29 67.19
CA GLY A 217 22.36 17.38 67.42
C GLY A 217 22.54 18.08 68.74
N VAL A 218 21.86 19.21 68.88
CA VAL A 218 21.86 20.04 70.07
C VAL A 218 20.46 20.06 70.67
N LEU A 219 20.33 19.51 71.87
CA LEU A 219 19.15 19.60 72.70
C LEU A 219 19.29 20.81 73.64
N LYS A 220 18.41 21.79 73.45
CA LYS A 220 18.30 22.95 74.34
C LYS A 220 17.14 22.73 75.29
N LEU A 221 17.42 22.81 76.59
CA LEU A 221 16.46 22.65 77.67
C LEU A 221 16.33 23.99 78.40
N ASP A 222 15.12 24.53 78.47
CA ASP A 222 14.81 25.72 79.27
C ASP A 222 13.95 25.31 80.47
N PHE A 223 14.60 25.23 81.64
CA PHE A 223 13.96 24.95 82.92
C PHE A 223 13.46 26.23 83.61
N GLY A 224 13.50 27.39 82.94
CA GLY A 224 12.99 28.71 83.38
C GLY A 224 11.50 28.75 83.70
N ARG A 225 10.74 27.79 83.16
CA ARG A 225 9.28 27.79 83.14
C ARG A 225 8.69 26.63 83.95
N PRO A 226 7.41 26.71 84.38
CA PRO A 226 6.71 25.60 85.05
C PRO A 226 6.68 24.34 84.17
N ASP A 227 6.44 24.53 82.87
CA ASP A 227 6.54 23.50 81.84
C ASP A 227 7.86 23.69 81.08
N PRO A 228 8.83 22.77 81.20
CA PRO A 228 10.14 22.92 80.56
C PRO A 228 9.99 22.97 79.03
N VAL A 229 10.50 24.02 78.40
CA VAL A 229 10.53 24.09 76.94
C VAL A 229 11.77 23.35 76.46
N ARG A 230 11.56 22.39 75.59
CA ARG A 230 12.62 21.59 74.99
C ARG A 230 12.61 21.88 73.50
N SER A 231 13.76 22.25 72.97
CA SER A 231 13.94 22.32 71.52
C SER A 231 15.12 21.48 71.12
N PHE A 232 14.94 20.72 70.05
CA PHE A 232 15.98 19.89 69.49
C PHE A 232 16.23 20.35 68.06
N GLU A 233 17.47 20.65 67.73
CA GLU A 233 17.91 20.81 66.35
C GLU A 233 19.07 19.86 66.14
N GLY A 234 18.92 18.95 65.18
CA GLY A 234 19.94 17.95 64.96
C GLY A 234 19.82 17.30 63.61
N GLU A 235 20.91 16.69 63.21
CA GLU A 235 20.98 15.89 62.02
C GLU A 235 20.76 14.43 62.36
N LEU A 236 19.90 13.77 61.59
CA LEU A 236 19.66 12.34 61.67
C LEU A 236 20.34 11.69 60.45
N ALA A 237 21.18 10.68 60.65
CA ALA A 237 21.71 9.87 59.57
C ALA A 237 21.02 8.51 59.53
N PHE A 238 20.52 8.14 58.36
CA PHE A 238 19.81 6.89 58.14
C PHE A 238 20.75 5.83 57.58
N SER A 239 20.55 4.57 57.98
CA SER A 239 21.24 3.44 57.34
C SER A 239 20.79 3.26 55.89
N GLU A 240 21.68 2.73 55.05
CA GLU A 240 21.37 2.38 53.68
C GLU A 240 20.20 1.37 53.65
N GLY A 241 19.16 1.67 52.87
CA GLY A 241 17.93 0.87 52.82
C GLY A 241 16.79 1.33 53.75
N THR A 242 17.01 2.31 54.63
CA THR A 242 15.91 2.89 55.44
C THR A 242 14.79 3.40 54.53
N ALA A 243 13.54 3.05 54.84
CA ALA A 243 12.38 3.55 54.13
C ALA A 243 11.15 3.62 55.03
N VAL A 244 10.31 4.62 54.79
CA VAL A 244 8.99 4.78 55.39
C VAL A 244 7.99 4.18 54.41
N SER A 245 7.21 3.20 54.83
CA SER A 245 6.22 2.57 53.94
C SER A 245 4.81 2.64 54.51
N GLY A 246 3.84 2.86 53.61
CA GLY A 246 2.41 2.98 53.92
C GLY A 246 1.57 2.01 53.10
N GLY A 247 1.97 0.73 53.06
CA GLY A 247 1.33 -0.33 52.27
C GLY A 247 1.64 -0.28 50.77
N VAL A 248 1.61 0.91 50.17
CA VAL A 248 1.60 1.10 48.70
C VAL A 248 2.71 2.03 48.22
N TRP A 249 3.09 2.98 49.06
CA TRP A 249 4.24 3.83 48.86
C TRP A 249 5.34 3.44 49.83
N GLU A 250 6.57 3.56 49.36
CA GLU A 250 7.78 3.41 50.16
C GLU A 250 8.57 4.68 49.89
N ILE A 251 8.96 5.45 50.89
CA ILE A 251 9.79 6.65 50.75
C ILE A 251 11.11 6.40 51.47
N SER A 252 12.20 6.38 50.72
CA SER A 252 13.54 6.55 51.23
C SER A 252 13.71 7.99 51.73
N PRO A 253 14.00 8.23 53.01
CA PRO A 253 14.33 9.56 53.51
C PRO A 253 15.74 10.02 53.11
N GLY A 254 16.48 9.22 52.33
CA GLY A 254 17.86 9.47 51.97
C GLY A 254 18.83 9.01 53.04
N ARG A 255 20.05 9.56 53.02
CA ARG A 255 21.09 9.26 54.03
C ARG A 255 21.06 10.19 55.24
N ARG A 256 20.45 11.38 55.12
CA ARG A 256 20.49 12.45 56.14
C ARG A 256 19.14 13.15 56.24
N ALA A 257 18.77 13.62 57.43
CA ALA A 257 17.66 14.55 57.69
C ALA A 257 18.11 15.65 58.66
N VAL A 258 17.52 16.83 58.54
CA VAL A 258 17.60 17.85 59.58
C VAL A 258 16.26 17.87 60.32
N PHE A 259 16.29 17.56 61.62
CA PHE A 259 15.11 17.61 62.47
C PHE A 259 15.18 18.84 63.37
N ARG A 260 14.09 19.61 63.38
CA ARG A 260 13.88 20.76 64.25
C ARG A 260 12.59 20.60 65.02
N TRP A 261 12.67 20.65 66.33
CA TRP A 261 11.54 20.62 67.21
C TRP A 261 11.60 21.82 68.15
N TYR A 262 10.52 22.58 68.25
CA TYR A 262 10.47 23.82 69.01
C TYR A 262 9.63 23.74 70.30
N GLY A 263 9.10 22.57 70.66
CA GLY A 263 8.32 22.32 71.89
C GLY A 263 6.98 21.60 71.65
N ALA A 264 6.29 21.17 72.72
CA ALA A 264 5.11 20.30 72.66
C ALA A 264 3.86 20.92 71.99
N GLU A 265 3.73 22.26 71.99
CA GLU A 265 2.61 23.00 71.37
C GLU A 265 3.05 23.81 70.14
N ARG A 266 4.28 23.59 69.67
CA ARG A 266 4.87 24.31 68.52
C ARG A 266 5.10 23.35 67.37
N PRO A 267 5.07 23.83 66.11
CA PRO A 267 5.33 22.97 64.98
C PRO A 267 6.74 22.36 65.09
N TRP A 268 6.88 21.10 64.74
CA TRP A 268 8.16 20.49 64.38
C TRP A 268 8.35 20.56 62.87
N GLU A 269 9.60 20.45 62.42
CA GLU A 269 10.03 20.47 61.04
C GLU A 269 11.06 19.35 60.81
N VAL A 270 10.86 18.55 59.77
CA VAL A 270 11.82 17.55 59.29
C VAL A 270 12.17 17.92 57.85
N ALA A 271 13.42 18.28 57.58
CA ALA A 271 13.92 18.50 56.23
C ALA A 271 14.75 17.30 55.77
N LEU A 272 14.30 16.66 54.71
CA LEU A 272 14.88 15.48 54.08
C LEU A 272 15.48 15.89 52.73
N PRO A 273 16.80 16.21 52.66
CA PRO A 273 17.43 16.73 51.45
C PRO A 273 17.47 15.76 50.27
N GLU A 274 17.41 14.45 50.52
CA GLU A 274 17.62 13.39 49.52
C GLU A 274 16.48 12.36 49.56
N THR A 275 15.24 12.84 49.46
CA THR A 275 14.08 11.95 49.54
C THR A 275 13.82 11.27 48.20
N SER A 276 13.52 9.97 48.21
CA SER A 276 12.99 9.26 47.04
C SER A 276 11.81 8.38 47.41
N LEU A 277 10.78 8.34 46.58
CA LEU A 277 9.73 7.34 46.60
C LEU A 277 10.29 6.06 45.96
N ARG A 278 10.31 4.91 46.62
CA ARG A 278 10.75 3.60 46.13
C ARG A 278 9.61 2.72 45.60
N ARG A 279 8.36 2.95 46.01
CA ARG A 279 7.15 2.25 45.54
C ARG A 279 6.01 3.23 45.33
N PRO A 280 5.11 3.02 44.35
CA PRO A 280 5.06 1.89 43.42
C PRO A 280 6.17 1.94 42.34
N LEU A 281 6.87 3.06 42.19
CA LEU A 281 7.99 3.23 41.25
C LEU A 281 9.09 4.07 41.93
N GLU A 282 10.35 3.84 41.57
CA GLU A 282 11.49 4.58 42.14
C GLU A 282 11.59 5.98 41.53
N LEU A 283 11.40 7.01 42.36
CA LEU A 283 11.25 8.42 42.00
C LEU A 283 11.91 9.32 43.08
N PRO A 284 13.10 9.91 42.86
CA PRO A 284 13.57 11.06 43.61
C PRO A 284 12.51 12.17 43.73
N LEU A 285 12.21 12.53 44.99
CA LEU A 285 11.32 13.62 45.36
C LEU A 285 12.12 14.91 45.67
N GLY A 286 13.42 14.78 45.93
CA GLY A 286 14.29 15.90 46.30
C GLY A 286 14.17 16.31 47.76
N ALA A 287 14.19 17.63 48.00
CA ALA A 287 14.13 18.18 49.36
C ALA A 287 12.68 18.17 49.86
N LEU A 288 12.33 17.20 50.70
CA LEU A 288 11.03 17.12 51.37
C LEU A 288 11.12 17.78 52.74
N THR A 289 10.34 18.82 52.97
CA THR A 289 10.16 19.43 54.29
C THR A 289 8.79 19.05 54.82
N VAL A 290 8.74 18.37 55.96
CA VAL A 290 7.49 18.00 56.64
C VAL A 290 7.37 18.82 57.92
N THR A 291 6.19 19.39 58.16
CA THR A 291 5.89 20.17 59.36
C THR A 291 4.59 19.68 60.01
N GLY A 292 4.56 19.59 61.33
CA GLY A 292 3.36 19.14 62.06
C GLY A 292 3.42 19.54 63.54
N GLY A 293 2.37 19.27 64.31
CA GLY A 293 2.43 19.32 65.79
C GLY A 293 1.51 20.30 66.53
N ALA A 294 0.70 21.14 65.85
CA ALA A 294 -0.25 22.04 66.51
C ALA A 294 -1.74 21.67 66.30
N ASP A 295 -2.08 21.12 65.13
CA ASP A 295 -3.42 20.71 64.68
C ASP A 295 -3.38 19.27 64.13
N SER A 296 -4.50 18.63 63.80
CA SER A 296 -4.53 17.27 63.20
C SER A 296 -3.82 17.21 61.83
N VAL A 297 -3.44 18.35 61.26
CA VAL A 297 -2.90 18.49 59.91
C VAL A 297 -1.37 18.46 59.90
N ILE A 298 -0.80 17.54 59.13
CA ILE A 298 0.61 17.52 58.76
C ILE A 298 0.74 18.25 57.43
N ARG A 299 1.63 19.24 57.32
CA ARG A 299 1.91 19.98 56.09
C ARG A 299 3.24 19.54 55.52
N PHE A 300 3.35 19.43 54.20
CA PHE A 300 4.61 19.08 53.54
C PHE A 300 4.88 20.02 52.37
N SER A 301 6.16 20.20 52.07
CA SER A 301 6.66 20.95 50.94
C SER A 301 7.78 20.16 50.28
N VAL A 302 7.65 19.88 49.00
CA VAL A 302 8.67 19.19 48.19
C VAL A 302 9.28 20.21 47.25
N VAL A 303 10.61 20.38 47.29
CA VAL A 303 11.36 21.21 46.36
C VAL A 303 12.30 20.33 45.54
N ASN A 304 11.92 20.15 44.28
CA ASN A 304 12.68 19.66 43.14
C ASN A 304 14.08 19.03 43.37
N ALA A 305 14.12 17.70 43.42
CA ALA A 305 15.04 16.90 42.62
C ALA A 305 14.14 15.88 41.90
N PRO A 306 14.17 15.81 40.55
CA PRO A 306 13.13 15.12 39.81
C PRO A 306 13.25 13.60 39.96
N PRO A 307 12.16 12.88 39.71
CA PRO A 307 12.08 11.43 39.82
C PRO A 307 13.09 10.60 39.02
N VAL A 308 13.69 11.15 37.96
CA VAL A 308 14.68 10.47 37.12
C VAL A 308 15.50 11.55 36.42
N GLY A 309 16.83 11.49 36.51
CA GLY A 309 17.76 12.33 35.76
C GLY A 309 17.91 13.79 36.23
N GLU A 310 18.43 14.66 35.37
CA GLU A 310 18.80 16.03 35.70
C GLU A 310 17.66 17.01 35.41
N MET A 311 17.49 17.99 36.31
CA MET A 311 16.52 19.05 36.09
C MET A 311 17.05 20.41 36.55
N THR A 312 16.73 21.43 35.78
CA THR A 312 17.13 22.81 35.98
C THR A 312 15.87 23.67 36.10
N GLY A 313 15.72 24.36 37.22
CA GLY A 313 14.54 25.13 37.59
C GLY A 313 13.86 24.59 38.86
N VAL A 314 13.19 25.46 39.59
CA VAL A 314 12.52 25.16 40.87
C VAL A 314 11.04 24.84 40.62
N MET A 315 10.58 23.66 41.01
CA MET A 315 9.18 23.26 41.08
C MET A 315 8.96 22.80 42.52
N ARG A 316 8.01 23.47 43.15
CA ARG A 316 7.67 23.25 44.55
C ARG A 316 6.24 22.77 44.64
N ILE A 317 6.02 21.71 45.42
CA ILE A 317 4.69 21.17 45.69
C ILE A 317 4.43 21.35 47.17
N ASP A 318 3.36 22.05 47.53
CA ASP A 318 2.91 22.23 48.90
C ASP A 318 1.64 21.39 49.12
N GLY A 319 1.57 20.68 50.24
CA GLY A 319 0.43 19.83 50.56
C GLY A 319 0.20 19.65 52.04
N HIS A 320 -0.88 18.95 52.36
CA HIS A 320 -1.23 18.58 53.72
C HIS A 320 -1.95 17.23 53.79
N TYR A 321 -1.89 16.62 54.96
CA TYR A 321 -2.56 15.37 55.35
C TYR A 321 -3.25 15.59 56.69
N ASP A 322 -4.56 15.35 56.78
CA ASP A 322 -5.32 15.38 58.03
C ASP A 322 -5.34 13.98 58.67
N ARG A 323 -4.82 13.90 59.89
CA ARG A 323 -4.76 12.67 60.69
C ARG A 323 -6.13 12.18 61.16
N GLY A 324 -7.14 13.06 61.20
CA GLY A 324 -8.47 12.73 61.74
C GLY A 324 -9.25 11.78 60.83
N ASP A 325 -9.27 12.08 59.53
CA ASP A 325 -10.00 11.32 58.51
C ASP A 325 -9.09 10.59 57.51
N GLY A 326 -7.80 10.94 57.49
CA GLY A 326 -6.82 10.42 56.53
C GLY A 326 -6.85 11.16 55.19
N SER A 327 -7.55 12.29 55.09
CA SER A 327 -7.60 13.11 53.88
C SER A 327 -6.24 13.74 53.59
N TRP A 328 -5.90 13.88 52.32
CA TRP A 328 -4.71 14.61 51.89
C TRP A 328 -5.02 15.41 50.65
N MET A 329 -4.30 16.52 50.51
CA MET A 329 -4.28 17.32 49.28
C MET A 329 -2.92 17.95 49.08
N PHE A 330 -2.52 18.09 47.81
CA PHE A 330 -1.36 18.87 47.44
C PHE A 330 -1.64 19.69 46.19
N ARG A 331 -0.88 20.77 46.04
CA ARG A 331 -0.89 21.61 44.85
C ARG A 331 0.49 22.17 44.59
N GLN A 332 0.75 22.47 43.33
CA GLN A 332 1.95 23.19 42.97
C GLN A 332 1.94 24.60 43.58
N SER A 333 3.09 24.97 44.15
CA SER A 333 3.31 26.26 44.78
C SER A 333 3.45 27.37 43.74
N GLU A 334 3.00 28.57 44.10
CA GLU A 334 3.21 29.79 43.31
C GLU A 334 4.69 30.17 43.18
N SER A 335 5.55 29.67 44.08
CA SER A 335 6.99 29.89 44.04
C SER A 335 7.73 28.97 43.05
N SER A 336 7.00 28.19 42.24
CA SER A 336 7.59 27.38 41.18
C SER A 336 7.98 28.26 39.99
N ASP A 337 9.12 27.97 39.37
CA ASP A 337 9.56 28.58 38.14
C ASP A 337 8.55 28.34 37.01
N ARG A 338 8.41 29.34 36.15
CA ARG A 338 7.56 29.25 34.96
C ARG A 338 8.09 28.28 33.90
N ALA A 339 9.34 27.84 34.03
CA ALA A 339 9.96 26.89 33.14
C ALA A 339 10.90 25.95 33.90
N VAL A 340 10.78 24.65 33.65
CA VAL A 340 11.58 23.61 34.28
C VAL A 340 12.09 22.69 33.18
N ARG A 341 13.41 22.59 33.05
CA ARG A 341 14.05 21.63 32.13
C ARG A 341 14.25 20.33 32.88
N TRP A 342 13.86 19.21 32.30
CA TRP A 342 13.95 17.89 32.92
C TRP A 342 14.37 16.85 31.89
N SER A 343 15.41 16.07 32.18
CA SER A 343 15.91 14.98 31.35
C SER A 343 16.25 13.76 32.20
N GLY A 344 16.08 12.54 31.69
CA GLY A 344 16.38 11.32 32.42
C GLY A 344 16.21 10.05 31.58
N GLU A 345 16.46 8.88 32.19
CA GLU A 345 16.36 7.56 31.55
C GLU A 345 15.23 6.73 32.19
N LEU A 346 14.22 6.37 31.39
CA LEU A 346 13.13 5.48 31.77
C LEU A 346 13.43 4.06 31.27
N PRO A 347 12.77 3.02 31.82
CA PRO A 347 12.88 1.65 31.30
C PRO A 347 12.58 1.52 29.81
N CYS A 348 11.78 2.45 29.27
CA CYS A 348 11.40 2.53 27.87
C CYS A 348 12.19 3.55 27.05
N GLY A 349 13.23 4.21 27.59
CA GLY A 349 14.08 5.13 26.83
C GLY A 349 14.50 6.40 27.57
N GLU A 350 15.38 7.18 26.94
CA GLU A 350 15.82 8.49 27.44
C GLU A 350 14.79 9.57 27.06
N PHE A 351 14.57 10.55 27.94
CA PHE A 351 13.71 11.70 27.65
C PHE A 351 14.40 13.01 28.01
N ASN A 352 13.99 14.09 27.34
CA ASN A 352 14.41 15.45 27.63
C ASN A 352 13.27 16.41 27.30
N CYS A 353 12.84 17.18 28.27
CA CYS A 353 11.67 18.05 28.18
C CYS A 353 11.91 19.41 28.83
N ILE A 354 11.23 20.43 28.31
CA ILE A 354 11.19 21.77 28.92
C ILE A 354 9.72 22.07 29.21
N TRP A 355 9.31 21.89 30.47
CA TRP A 355 7.95 22.17 30.93
C TRP A 355 7.76 23.67 31.15
N ARG A 356 6.66 24.23 30.65
CA ARG A 356 6.21 25.61 30.80
C ARG A 356 4.96 25.65 31.65
N SER A 357 4.96 26.51 32.66
CA SER A 357 3.86 26.68 33.62
C SER A 357 3.29 25.33 34.08
N PRO A 358 4.13 24.41 34.62
CA PRO A 358 3.61 23.16 35.12
C PRO A 358 2.52 23.45 36.14
N ARG A 359 1.47 22.62 36.16
CA ARG A 359 0.44 22.59 37.19
C ARG A 359 0.24 21.14 37.57
N ILE A 360 0.40 20.83 38.85
CA ILE A 360 0.07 19.54 39.41
C ILE A 360 -0.68 19.74 40.73
N SER A 361 -1.74 18.97 40.92
CA SER A 361 -2.50 18.95 42.16
C SER A 361 -3.07 17.56 42.37
N GLY A 362 -3.29 17.18 43.62
CA GLY A 362 -3.92 15.91 43.92
C GLY A 362 -4.64 15.96 45.24
N GLY A 363 -5.58 15.06 45.42
CA GLY A 363 -6.33 14.91 46.65
C GLY A 363 -6.91 13.51 46.80
N GLY A 364 -7.08 13.10 48.04
CA GLY A 364 -7.56 11.75 48.35
C GLY A 364 -7.78 11.54 49.84
N SER A 365 -8.05 10.28 50.19
CA SER A 365 -8.16 9.80 51.55
C SER A 365 -7.42 8.48 51.66
N ARG A 366 -6.47 8.40 52.59
CA ARG A 366 -5.59 7.23 52.79
C ARG A 366 -4.92 6.83 51.47
N SER A 367 -5.12 5.59 51.02
CA SER A 367 -4.53 5.03 49.80
C SER A 367 -5.35 5.27 48.52
N HIS A 368 -6.52 5.92 48.64
CA HIS A 368 -7.36 6.32 47.51
C HIS A 368 -7.14 7.79 47.18
N GLY A 369 -7.00 8.12 45.90
CA GLY A 369 -6.95 9.51 45.48
C GLY A 369 -6.82 9.71 43.98
N SER A 370 -6.72 10.99 43.63
CA SER A 370 -6.58 11.46 42.26
C SER A 370 -5.49 12.51 42.17
N ILE A 371 -4.73 12.50 41.07
CA ILE A 371 -3.71 13.50 40.75
C ILE A 371 -4.02 14.07 39.38
N ASP A 372 -4.32 15.36 39.32
CA ASP A 372 -4.49 16.11 38.08
C ASP A 372 -3.19 16.84 37.72
N PHE A 373 -2.85 16.80 36.44
CA PHE A 373 -1.68 17.49 35.91
C PHE A 373 -1.97 18.20 34.60
N SER A 374 -1.29 19.33 34.40
CA SER A 374 -1.34 20.14 33.18
C SER A 374 0.00 20.83 33.00
N PHE A 375 0.79 20.33 32.06
CA PHE A 375 2.12 20.82 31.75
C PHE A 375 2.15 21.40 30.34
N GLY A 376 2.42 22.70 30.18
CA GLY A 376 2.86 23.21 28.88
C GLY A 376 4.28 22.71 28.60
N PHE A 377 4.71 22.62 27.35
CA PHE A 377 6.11 22.31 27.02
C PHE A 377 6.59 23.06 25.78
N GLU A 378 7.88 23.38 25.72
CA GLU A 378 8.53 23.91 24.50
C GLU A 378 8.95 22.79 23.57
N SER A 379 9.53 21.74 24.15
CA SER A 379 9.91 20.52 23.45
C SER A 379 9.86 19.36 24.42
N VAL A 380 9.36 18.21 23.96
CA VAL A 380 9.54 16.91 24.59
C VAL A 380 10.26 16.02 23.60
N LYS A 381 11.42 15.52 23.98
CA LYS A 381 12.24 14.60 23.20
C LYS A 381 12.29 13.26 23.90
N PHE A 382 12.16 12.18 23.14
CA PHE A 382 12.16 10.82 23.66
C PHE A 382 12.95 9.90 22.73
N ARG A 383 13.84 9.09 23.28
CA ARG A 383 14.69 8.13 22.56
C ARG A 383 14.45 6.75 23.14
N ALA A 384 13.86 5.86 22.34
CA ALA A 384 13.65 4.47 22.75
C ALA A 384 14.98 3.70 22.94
N PRO A 385 15.02 2.62 23.74
CA PRO A 385 16.26 1.90 24.05
C PRO A 385 16.77 1.21 22.78
N GLY A 386 18.08 1.32 22.51
CA GLY A 386 18.68 0.78 21.29
C GLY A 386 18.45 1.61 20.01
N SER A 387 17.64 2.68 20.06
CA SER A 387 17.46 3.61 18.94
C SER A 387 18.48 4.75 19.02
N GLN A 388 19.09 5.10 17.88
CA GLN A 388 19.95 6.30 17.79
C GLN A 388 19.16 7.60 17.56
N GLN A 389 17.84 7.53 17.39
CA GLN A 389 17.00 8.63 16.94
C GLN A 389 15.96 9.04 18.00
N GLU A 390 15.68 10.34 18.07
CA GLU A 390 14.76 10.95 19.05
C GLU A 390 13.41 11.33 18.41
N LEU A 391 12.30 10.84 18.97
CA LEU A 391 10.97 11.43 18.74
C LEU A 391 10.92 12.81 19.41
N ALA A 392 10.47 13.83 18.69
CA ALA A 392 10.35 15.18 19.21
C ALA A 392 8.92 15.73 19.04
N ALA A 393 8.30 16.14 20.15
CA ALA A 393 7.09 16.96 20.17
C ALA A 393 7.48 18.41 20.46
N LEU A 394 6.98 19.36 19.66
CA LEU A 394 7.30 20.79 19.74
C LEU A 394 6.04 21.64 19.90
N PRO A 395 6.16 22.83 20.50
CA PRO A 395 5.50 23.23 21.74
C PRO A 395 4.03 22.80 21.86
N GLY A 396 3.62 22.47 23.07
CA GLY A 396 2.32 21.87 23.32
C GLY A 396 1.91 21.84 24.79
N THR A 397 0.89 21.03 25.10
CA THR A 397 0.36 20.81 26.45
C THR A 397 0.12 19.33 26.70
N LEU A 398 0.55 18.82 27.84
CA LEU A 398 0.23 17.51 28.36
C LEU A 398 -0.70 17.67 29.56
N THR A 399 -1.94 17.20 29.47
CA THR A 399 -2.94 17.29 30.55
C THR A 399 -3.49 15.92 30.88
N GLY A 400 -3.75 15.62 32.13
CA GLY A 400 -4.33 14.34 32.50
C GLY A 400 -4.66 14.23 33.98
N SER A 401 -5.19 13.07 34.33
CA SER A 401 -5.57 12.69 35.68
C SER A 401 -5.09 11.26 35.94
N TRP A 402 -4.61 11.00 37.15
CA TRP A 402 -4.28 9.67 37.62
C TRP A 402 -5.12 9.33 38.84
N ASN A 403 -6.02 8.37 38.68
CA ASN A 403 -6.85 7.82 39.74
C ASN A 403 -6.28 6.50 40.22
N PHE A 404 -6.33 6.28 41.53
CA PHE A 404 -5.83 5.06 42.13
C PHE A 404 -6.56 4.66 43.42
N ASP A 405 -6.60 3.35 43.69
CA ASP A 405 -7.08 2.75 44.94
C ASP A 405 -6.21 1.53 45.26
N TYR A 406 -5.48 1.57 46.37
CA TYR A 406 -4.38 0.63 46.61
C TYR A 406 -4.43 -0.13 47.94
N ASP A 407 -5.53 -0.09 48.69
CA ASP A 407 -5.66 -0.82 49.98
C ASP A 407 -5.52 -2.36 49.84
N ASN A 408 -5.58 -2.90 48.62
CA ASN A 408 -5.38 -4.32 48.33
C ASN A 408 -4.62 -4.53 46.99
N PRO A 409 -3.28 -4.74 46.98
CA PRO A 409 -2.43 -4.76 45.76
C PRO A 409 -2.85 -5.76 44.67
N GLU A 410 -3.47 -6.87 45.07
CA GLU A 410 -4.00 -7.92 44.18
C GLU A 410 -5.41 -7.58 43.64
N ALA A 411 -6.09 -6.59 44.24
CA ALA A 411 -7.43 -6.12 43.88
C ALA A 411 -7.49 -4.63 43.49
N SER A 412 -6.36 -3.94 43.41
CA SER A 412 -6.27 -2.49 43.24
C SER A 412 -6.30 -2.06 41.78
N SER A 413 -7.25 -1.20 41.46
CA SER A 413 -7.38 -0.57 40.15
C SER A 413 -6.63 0.76 40.10
N PHE A 414 -6.08 1.08 38.94
CA PHE A 414 -5.57 2.42 38.66
C PHE A 414 -5.91 2.81 37.22
N GLU A 415 -6.04 4.11 36.98
CA GLU A 415 -6.21 4.69 35.65
C GLU A 415 -5.44 6.01 35.56
N LEU A 416 -4.42 6.04 34.72
CA LEU A 416 -3.74 7.25 34.26
C LEU A 416 -4.29 7.59 32.87
N SER A 417 -4.99 8.69 32.72
CA SER A 417 -5.50 9.14 31.43
C SER A 417 -5.18 10.60 31.17
N GLY A 418 -5.09 10.96 29.90
CA GLY A 418 -4.76 12.32 29.53
C GLY A 418 -4.71 12.56 28.03
N LEU A 419 -4.23 13.74 27.68
CA LEU A 419 -4.23 14.31 26.35
C LEU A 419 -2.92 15.06 26.12
N LEU A 420 -2.18 14.63 25.11
CA LEU A 420 -1.03 15.34 24.58
C LEU A 420 -1.49 16.18 23.38
N LYS A 421 -1.38 17.50 23.48
CA LYS A 421 -1.53 18.43 22.35
C LYS A 421 -0.15 18.93 21.96
N SER A 422 0.21 18.84 20.69
CA SER A 422 1.50 19.33 20.18
C SER A 422 1.28 20.10 18.88
N SER A 423 1.96 21.25 18.74
CA SER A 423 1.96 22.02 17.49
C SER A 423 2.78 21.36 16.39
N LYS A 424 3.66 20.41 16.74
CA LYS A 424 4.37 19.57 15.79
C LYS A 424 4.81 18.26 16.46
N LEU A 425 4.82 17.17 15.72
CA LEU A 425 5.38 15.89 16.16
C LEU A 425 6.30 15.37 15.06
N GLU A 426 7.54 15.04 15.39
CA GLU A 426 8.56 14.65 14.42
C GLU A 426 9.31 13.40 14.85
N TRP A 427 9.49 12.50 13.88
CA TRP A 427 10.38 11.36 13.95
C TRP A 427 11.45 11.56 12.86
N PRO A 428 12.69 11.93 13.24
CA PRO A 428 13.71 12.39 12.28
C PRO A 428 14.58 11.25 11.72
N ASN A 429 14.26 9.98 11.97
CA ASN A 429 15.07 8.86 11.49
C ASN A 429 15.20 8.91 9.96
N PRO A 430 16.41 9.00 9.38
CA PRO A 430 16.61 9.10 7.94
C PRO A 430 15.90 8.01 7.13
N GLU A 431 15.72 6.80 7.67
CA GLU A 431 15.09 5.66 6.99
C GLU A 431 13.54 5.69 7.06
N SER A 432 12.98 6.17 8.18
CA SER A 432 11.54 6.13 8.47
C SER A 432 10.93 7.49 8.82
N ALA A 433 11.58 8.59 8.42
CA ALA A 433 11.24 9.92 8.92
C ALA A 433 9.79 10.32 8.60
N TRP A 434 9.14 10.91 9.60
CA TRP A 434 7.82 11.50 9.43
C TRP A 434 7.63 12.70 10.35
N SER A 435 6.72 13.60 9.96
CA SER A 435 6.28 14.70 10.83
C SER A 435 4.80 14.97 10.67
N ALA A 436 4.15 15.38 11.75
CA ALA A 436 2.80 15.90 11.78
C ALA A 436 2.85 17.39 12.13
N SER A 437 2.09 18.20 11.39
CA SER A 437 1.90 19.64 11.63
C SER A 437 1.01 19.97 12.83
N SER A 438 0.37 18.97 13.42
CA SER A 438 -0.27 19.02 14.74
C SER A 438 -0.48 17.60 15.24
N ALA A 439 -0.50 17.41 16.55
CA ALA A 439 -0.82 16.12 17.16
C ALA A 439 -1.73 16.31 18.36
N LEU A 440 -2.79 15.50 18.44
CA LEU A 440 -3.65 15.32 19.58
C LEU A 440 -3.61 13.83 19.92
N VAL A 441 -3.04 13.44 21.06
CA VAL A 441 -2.92 12.02 21.43
C VAL A 441 -3.55 11.82 22.78
N SER A 442 -4.74 11.21 22.82
CA SER A 442 -5.31 10.75 24.07
C SER A 442 -4.60 9.48 24.50
N PHE A 443 -4.33 9.33 25.79
CA PHE A 443 -3.75 8.11 26.35
C PHE A 443 -4.56 7.68 27.57
N ARG A 444 -4.66 6.36 27.76
CA ARG A 444 -5.19 5.74 28.96
C ARG A 444 -4.33 4.54 29.30
N PHE A 445 -3.73 4.57 30.48
CA PHE A 445 -3.00 3.47 31.06
C PHE A 445 -3.75 3.00 32.30
N SER A 446 -4.27 1.77 32.28
CA SER A 446 -5.15 1.27 33.34
C SER A 446 -4.95 -0.20 33.63
N ARG A 447 -5.25 -0.61 34.86
CA ARG A 447 -5.32 -2.02 35.27
C ARG A 447 -6.60 -2.22 36.10
N GLN A 448 -7.42 -3.19 35.76
CA GLN A 448 -8.62 -3.50 36.56
C GLN A 448 -8.28 -4.40 37.75
N THR A 449 -9.18 -4.41 38.73
CA THR A 449 -9.14 -5.30 39.89
C THR A 449 -9.04 -6.77 39.47
N GLY A 450 -7.99 -7.48 39.91
CA GLY A 450 -7.76 -8.90 39.62
C GLY A 450 -7.00 -9.19 38.32
N GLU A 451 -6.68 -8.18 37.50
CA GLU A 451 -5.86 -8.35 36.29
C GLU A 451 -4.36 -8.31 36.60
N ARG A 452 -3.60 -9.21 35.97
CA ARG A 452 -2.13 -9.28 36.11
C ARG A 452 -1.43 -8.28 35.19
N GLU A 453 -1.95 -8.08 34.00
CA GLU A 453 -1.42 -7.17 32.98
C GLU A 453 -2.09 -5.80 33.06
N ALA A 454 -1.34 -4.74 32.76
CA ALA A 454 -1.87 -3.40 32.56
C ALA A 454 -2.09 -3.12 31.07
N MET A 455 -3.10 -2.33 30.75
CA MET A 455 -3.49 -1.95 29.39
C MET A 455 -3.11 -0.49 29.11
N LEU A 456 -2.38 -0.25 28.02
CA LEU A 456 -2.14 1.07 27.46
C LEU A 456 -2.97 1.24 26.18
N VAL A 457 -3.83 2.26 26.16
CA VAL A 457 -4.61 2.69 25.01
C VAL A 457 -4.13 4.06 24.56
N LEU A 458 -3.83 4.22 23.28
CA LEU A 458 -3.44 5.48 22.64
C LEU A 458 -4.42 5.80 21.51
N GLU A 459 -4.99 6.99 21.50
CA GLU A 459 -5.90 7.47 20.45
C GLU A 459 -5.33 8.75 19.82
N PRO A 460 -4.43 8.62 18.82
CA PRO A 460 -3.85 9.76 18.12
C PRO A 460 -4.78 10.30 17.04
N GLU A 461 -4.86 11.62 16.95
CA GLU A 461 -5.33 12.42 15.81
C GLU A 461 -4.20 13.34 15.34
N LEU A 462 -3.74 13.14 14.11
CA LEU A 462 -2.57 13.84 13.57
C LEU A 462 -2.96 14.69 12.35
N GLY A 463 -2.53 15.96 12.36
CA GLY A 463 -2.77 16.91 11.28
C GLY A 463 -1.59 17.00 10.32
N GLY A 464 -1.84 16.90 9.02
CA GLY A 464 -0.85 17.15 7.96
C GLY A 464 0.41 16.29 8.09
N VAL A 465 0.23 14.97 8.18
CA VAL A 465 1.35 14.03 8.34
C VAL A 465 2.11 13.91 7.02
N ASN A 466 3.43 14.04 7.06
CA ASN A 466 4.32 13.78 5.93
C ASN A 466 5.28 12.66 6.31
N LEU A 467 5.41 11.67 5.45
CA LEU A 467 6.42 10.61 5.52
C LEU A 467 7.48 10.90 4.46
N TYR A 468 8.76 10.94 4.86
CA TYR A 468 9.90 11.30 4.02
C TYR A 468 11.19 10.64 4.54
N GLY A 469 11.42 9.36 4.22
CA GLY A 469 12.57 8.59 4.71
C GLY A 469 13.14 7.57 3.70
N GLY A 470 14.33 7.06 3.97
CA GLY A 470 15.29 6.27 3.17
C GLY A 470 14.70 5.06 2.45
N GLY A 471 14.13 5.34 1.28
CA GLY A 471 13.57 4.34 0.38
C GLY A 471 12.04 4.34 0.36
N VAL A 472 11.37 4.90 1.38
CA VAL A 472 9.92 4.92 1.48
C VAL A 472 9.31 5.99 0.56
N PRO A 473 8.22 5.68 -0.17
CA PRO A 473 7.41 6.69 -0.86
C PRO A 473 7.18 7.93 -0.01
N LYS A 474 7.41 9.13 -0.58
CA LYS A 474 7.00 10.36 0.10
C LYS A 474 5.48 10.42 0.13
N LEU A 475 4.88 10.20 1.31
CA LEU A 475 3.43 10.20 1.50
C LEU A 475 2.99 11.42 2.29
N LYS A 476 1.83 11.97 1.93
CA LYS A 476 1.11 12.97 2.71
C LYS A 476 -0.22 12.40 3.18
N LEU A 477 -0.46 12.35 4.48
CA LEU A 477 -1.70 11.86 5.09
C LEU A 477 -2.52 13.04 5.64
N GLU A 478 -3.80 13.05 5.35
CA GLU A 478 -4.76 14.04 5.81
C GLU A 478 -5.87 13.37 6.61
N GLY A 479 -6.22 13.93 7.77
CA GLY A 479 -7.22 13.38 8.69
C GLY A 479 -6.83 12.01 9.24
N PHE A 480 -5.61 11.90 9.78
CA PHE A 480 -5.16 10.67 10.44
C PHE A 480 -5.77 10.58 11.84
N SER A 481 -6.43 9.47 12.14
CA SER A 481 -6.93 9.11 13.46
C SER A 481 -6.67 7.63 13.72
N GLY A 482 -6.42 7.22 14.95
CA GLY A 482 -6.26 5.81 15.27
C GLY A 482 -6.54 5.48 16.72
N ARG A 483 -6.49 4.18 17.03
CA ARG A 483 -6.54 3.61 18.36
C ARG A 483 -5.58 2.45 18.45
N PHE A 484 -4.64 2.50 19.38
CA PHE A 484 -3.65 1.46 19.62
C PHE A 484 -3.79 0.95 21.04
N ASN A 485 -3.79 -0.37 21.24
CA ASN A 485 -3.85 -1.02 22.52
C ASN A 485 -2.59 -1.88 22.71
N SER A 486 -2.05 -1.91 23.91
CA SER A 486 -0.91 -2.76 24.26
C SER A 486 -1.05 -3.24 25.70
N THR A 487 -0.84 -4.52 25.94
CA THR A 487 -0.78 -5.06 27.30
C THR A 487 0.67 -5.33 27.70
N PHE A 488 0.98 -5.13 28.97
CA PHE A 488 2.27 -5.53 29.54
C PHE A 488 2.11 -5.90 31.01
N ASP A 489 2.90 -6.88 31.45
CA ASP A 489 2.97 -7.29 32.85
C ASP A 489 3.98 -6.39 33.60
N PRO A 490 3.52 -5.53 34.53
CA PRO A 490 4.42 -4.68 35.30
C PRO A 490 5.36 -5.45 36.25
N ALA A 491 5.05 -6.72 36.56
CA ALA A 491 5.89 -7.60 37.38
C ALA A 491 6.91 -8.41 36.56
N ALA A 492 6.80 -8.45 35.23
CA ALA A 492 7.78 -9.12 34.38
C ALA A 492 9.12 -8.36 34.39
N ALA A 493 10.22 -9.11 34.34
CA ALA A 493 11.58 -8.54 34.38
C ALA A 493 11.84 -7.55 33.23
N GLU A 494 11.22 -7.77 32.07
CA GLU A 494 11.40 -6.96 30.88
C GLU A 494 10.52 -5.69 30.88
N ARG A 495 9.35 -5.68 31.57
CA ARG A 495 8.40 -4.55 31.62
C ARG A 495 8.06 -3.93 30.24
N MET A 496 7.90 -4.75 29.19
CA MET A 496 7.65 -4.28 27.81
C MET A 496 6.40 -4.91 27.18
N PRO A 497 5.69 -4.20 26.29
CA PRO A 497 4.62 -4.79 25.50
C PRO A 497 5.19 -5.67 24.38
N LEU A 498 4.79 -6.95 24.36
CA LEU A 498 5.19 -7.89 23.29
C LEU A 498 4.30 -7.78 22.04
N ARG A 499 3.13 -7.16 22.18
CA ARG A 499 2.15 -7.00 21.09
C ARG A 499 1.44 -5.66 21.18
N VAL A 500 1.34 -5.00 20.03
CA VAL A 500 0.58 -3.76 19.84
C VAL A 500 -0.55 -4.05 18.88
N GLU A 501 -1.79 -3.94 19.33
CA GLU A 501 -2.98 -4.01 18.48
C GLU A 501 -3.39 -2.59 18.08
N GLY A 502 -3.89 -2.39 16.88
CA GLY A 502 -4.29 -1.05 16.46
C GLY A 502 -5.27 -1.01 15.31
N ALA A 503 -6.01 0.08 15.25
CA ALA A 503 -6.84 0.46 14.12
C ALA A 503 -6.56 1.92 13.75
N VAL A 504 -6.49 2.23 12.46
CA VAL A 504 -6.17 3.55 11.92
C VAL A 504 -7.15 3.88 10.81
N GLU A 505 -7.62 5.13 10.79
CA GLU A 505 -8.39 5.72 9.72
C GLU A 505 -7.65 6.96 9.19
N VAL A 506 -7.57 7.07 7.88
CA VAL A 506 -6.93 8.18 7.18
C VAL A 506 -7.85 8.64 6.07
N ARG A 507 -8.36 9.86 6.18
CA ARG A 507 -9.29 10.42 5.18
C ARG A 507 -8.68 10.48 3.78
N ARG A 508 -7.41 10.85 3.66
CA ARG A 508 -6.72 10.90 2.37
C ARG A 508 -5.23 10.61 2.48
N VAL A 509 -4.72 9.76 1.60
CA VAL A 509 -3.28 9.48 1.43
C VAL A 509 -2.86 9.88 0.02
N ASN A 510 -1.89 10.78 -0.08
CA ASN A 510 -1.33 11.24 -1.35
C ASN A 510 0.15 10.83 -1.47
N PRO A 511 0.50 9.89 -2.35
CA PRO A 511 1.88 9.64 -2.75
C PRO A 511 2.39 10.83 -3.59
N VAL A 512 3.37 11.57 -3.08
CA VAL A 512 3.93 12.79 -3.69
C VAL A 512 5.10 12.47 -4.61
N ARG A 513 5.99 11.57 -4.16
CA ARG A 513 7.08 11.00 -4.95
C ARG A 513 7.29 9.58 -4.47
N SER A 514 6.79 8.62 -5.23
CA SER A 514 7.01 7.20 -4.95
C SER A 514 7.67 6.53 -6.15
N MET A 515 8.44 5.48 -5.87
CA MET A 515 8.93 4.53 -6.88
C MET A 515 7.83 3.95 -7.76
N PHE A 516 6.60 4.01 -7.27
CA PHE A 516 5.44 3.45 -7.92
C PHE A 516 4.56 4.52 -8.63
N GLY A 517 4.82 5.82 -8.46
CA GLY A 517 4.03 6.91 -9.07
C GLY A 517 3.41 7.91 -8.09
N ALA A 518 2.47 8.72 -8.58
CA ALA A 518 1.67 9.66 -7.79
C ALA A 518 0.21 9.19 -7.74
N GLY A 519 -0.55 9.55 -6.70
CA GLY A 519 -1.90 9.01 -6.57
C GLY A 519 -2.71 9.58 -5.41
N GLU A 520 -3.81 8.90 -5.10
CA GLU A 520 -4.70 9.23 -3.99
C GLU A 520 -5.42 7.97 -3.49
N PHE A 521 -5.43 7.75 -2.18
CA PHE A 521 -6.34 6.83 -1.50
C PHE A 521 -7.29 7.62 -0.62
N ARG A 522 -8.60 7.30 -0.68
CA ARG A 522 -9.66 7.96 0.11
C ARG A 522 -10.23 7.04 1.17
N ASP A 523 -10.45 7.59 2.36
CA ASP A 523 -11.09 6.93 3.51
C ASP A 523 -10.49 5.55 3.79
N LEU A 524 -9.17 5.55 3.97
CA LEU A 524 -8.36 4.38 4.17
C LEU A 524 -8.45 3.93 5.64
N ARG A 525 -8.82 2.68 5.87
CA ARG A 525 -8.96 2.08 7.20
C ARG A 525 -8.10 0.84 7.30
N PHE A 526 -7.34 0.72 8.39
CA PHE A 526 -6.54 -0.45 8.72
C PHE A 526 -6.85 -0.92 10.14
N SER A 527 -6.73 -2.21 10.38
CA SER A 527 -6.74 -2.81 11.73
C SER A 527 -5.81 -4.01 11.76
N GLY A 528 -5.20 -4.29 12.91
CA GLY A 528 -4.20 -5.34 12.98
C GLY A 528 -3.44 -5.37 14.29
N TYR A 529 -2.34 -6.10 14.29
CA TYR A 529 -1.39 -6.15 15.39
C TYR A 529 0.05 -6.30 14.89
N ALA A 530 1.00 -5.85 15.68
CA ALA A 530 2.43 -6.08 15.51
C ALA A 530 3.01 -6.75 16.76
N GLU A 531 3.88 -7.75 16.56
CA GLU A 531 4.64 -8.44 17.59
C GLU A 531 6.07 -7.89 17.64
N LEU A 532 6.56 -7.61 18.84
CA LEU A 532 7.85 -6.97 19.08
C LEU A 532 8.80 -7.92 19.79
N SER A 533 10.10 -7.84 19.49
CA SER A 533 11.14 -8.50 20.29
C SER A 533 11.48 -7.70 21.54
N PRO A 534 12.22 -8.27 22.51
CA PRO A 534 12.77 -7.52 23.64
C PRO A 534 13.66 -6.33 23.23
N ALA A 535 14.17 -6.33 21.99
CA ALA A 535 14.94 -5.22 21.41
C ALA A 535 14.09 -4.20 20.62
N TRP A 536 12.76 -4.20 20.78
CA TRP A 536 11.81 -3.30 20.08
C TRP A 536 11.78 -3.43 18.55
N LEU A 537 12.24 -4.56 18.00
CA LEU A 537 12.17 -4.84 16.57
C LEU A 537 10.88 -5.60 16.24
N VAL A 538 10.19 -5.21 15.17
CA VAL A 538 9.01 -5.92 14.68
C VAL A 538 9.40 -7.33 14.24
N GLN A 539 8.91 -8.34 14.96
CA GLN A 539 9.10 -9.76 14.65
C GLN A 539 8.04 -10.28 13.70
N GLY A 540 6.83 -9.73 13.77
CA GLY A 540 5.75 -10.05 12.86
C GLY A 540 4.65 -9.02 12.94
N PHE A 541 3.82 -8.92 11.90
CA PHE A 541 2.59 -8.15 11.99
C PHE A 541 1.51 -8.76 11.08
N ARG A 542 0.26 -8.52 11.44
CA ARG A 542 -0.89 -8.77 10.56
C ARG A 542 -1.73 -7.51 10.53
N ALA A 543 -2.06 -7.05 9.34
CA ALA A 543 -2.96 -5.93 9.15
C ALA A 543 -3.97 -6.25 8.05
N ALA A 544 -5.22 -5.89 8.26
CA ALA A 544 -6.29 -5.96 7.27
C ALA A 544 -7.01 -4.62 7.20
N GLY A 545 -7.52 -4.25 6.04
CA GLY A 545 -8.23 -3.01 5.89
C GLY A 545 -8.73 -2.76 4.48
N GLY A 546 -9.13 -1.53 4.20
CA GLY A 546 -9.59 -1.14 2.87
C GLY A 546 -9.67 0.37 2.69
N ALA A 547 -10.00 0.80 1.48
CA ALA A 547 -10.25 2.20 1.14
C ALA A 547 -11.58 2.32 0.39
N GLU A 548 -12.15 3.51 0.29
CA GLU A 548 -13.31 3.75 -0.59
C GLU A 548 -12.87 3.74 -2.06
N ASN A 549 -11.79 4.47 -2.36
CA ASN A 549 -11.25 4.62 -3.70
C ASN A 549 -9.72 4.72 -3.64
N ALA A 550 -9.06 4.13 -4.62
CA ALA A 550 -7.63 4.24 -4.85
C ALA A 550 -7.36 4.65 -6.30
N LEU A 551 -6.45 5.59 -6.51
CA LEU A 551 -5.97 6.01 -7.81
C LEU A 551 -4.46 6.10 -7.79
N PHE A 552 -3.84 5.61 -8.84
CA PHE A 552 -2.41 5.56 -8.97
C PHE A 552 -1.96 5.83 -10.39
N ARG A 553 -0.93 6.67 -10.54
CA ARG A 553 -0.43 7.14 -11.83
C ARG A 553 1.09 6.98 -11.87
N TYR A 554 1.53 6.10 -12.73
CA TYR A 554 2.89 5.92 -13.17
C TYR A 554 3.00 6.39 -14.63
N SER A 555 4.18 6.82 -15.09
CA SER A 555 4.38 7.55 -16.37
C SER A 555 3.66 6.98 -17.60
N GLU A 556 3.46 5.65 -17.66
CA GLU A 556 2.79 4.96 -18.78
C GLU A 556 1.58 4.10 -18.33
N CYS A 557 1.21 4.17 -17.04
CA CYS A 557 0.19 3.32 -16.43
C CYS A 557 -0.65 4.07 -15.39
N GLU A 558 -1.98 3.98 -15.47
CA GLU A 558 -2.91 4.46 -14.45
C GLU A 558 -3.73 3.28 -13.91
N ILE A 559 -3.80 3.12 -12.59
CA ILE A 559 -4.61 2.11 -11.92
C ILE A 559 -5.60 2.82 -11.01
N SER A 560 -6.89 2.54 -11.19
CA SER A 560 -7.95 2.96 -10.30
C SER A 560 -8.68 1.73 -9.75
N ALA A 561 -8.88 1.69 -8.44
CA ALA A 561 -9.61 0.63 -7.76
C ALA A 561 -10.70 1.23 -6.87
N ALA A 562 -11.91 0.68 -6.96
CA ALA A 562 -13.02 0.99 -6.08
C ALA A 562 -13.13 -0.07 -4.98
N MET A 563 -13.32 0.40 -3.74
CA MET A 563 -13.44 -0.43 -2.54
C MET A 563 -12.33 -1.50 -2.42
N PRO A 564 -11.03 -1.16 -2.55
CA PRO A 564 -9.98 -2.13 -2.33
C PRO A 564 -9.96 -2.58 -0.86
N VAL A 565 -9.86 -3.88 -0.65
CA VAL A 565 -9.65 -4.53 0.66
C VAL A 565 -8.32 -5.23 0.60
N PHE A 566 -7.45 -5.00 1.58
CA PHE A 566 -6.11 -5.57 1.63
C PHE A 566 -5.87 -6.34 2.92
N GLU A 567 -5.04 -7.38 2.82
CA GLU A 567 -4.48 -8.13 3.93
C GLU A 567 -2.97 -8.15 3.79
N LEU A 568 -2.27 -7.88 4.89
CA LEU A 568 -0.83 -7.83 4.98
C LEU A 568 -0.38 -8.74 6.12
N ARG A 569 0.66 -9.53 5.87
CA ARG A 569 1.31 -10.37 6.87
C ARG A 569 2.82 -10.25 6.74
N PHE A 570 3.47 -10.06 7.87
CA PHE A 570 4.91 -10.16 8.00
C PHE A 570 5.25 -11.14 9.12
N ASP A 571 6.24 -11.99 8.90
CA ASP A 571 6.70 -12.98 9.88
C ASP A 571 8.20 -13.22 9.69
N ARG A 572 9.02 -12.62 10.56
CA ARG A 572 10.49 -12.66 10.50
C ARG A 572 11.04 -14.09 10.66
N ASN A 573 10.28 -14.98 11.30
CA ASN A 573 10.68 -16.37 11.53
C ASN A 573 10.31 -17.31 10.37
N ALA A 574 9.73 -16.79 9.29
CA ALA A 574 9.44 -17.59 8.11
C ALA A 574 10.73 -18.18 7.51
N ILE A 575 10.75 -19.50 7.36
CA ILE A 575 11.95 -20.30 7.03
C ILE A 575 12.39 -20.11 5.56
N THR A 576 11.48 -19.69 4.68
CA THR A 576 11.74 -19.55 3.23
C THR A 576 12.04 -18.09 2.87
N PRO A 577 13.24 -17.78 2.32
CA PRO A 577 13.53 -16.48 1.71
C PRO A 577 12.51 -16.14 0.62
N GLY A 578 11.86 -14.96 0.70
CA GLY A 578 10.83 -14.51 -0.24
C GLY A 578 9.37 -14.64 0.23
N ASP A 579 9.14 -15.30 1.38
CA ASP A 579 7.80 -15.54 1.95
C ASP A 579 7.55 -14.85 3.31
N ASN A 580 8.49 -14.00 3.77
CA ASN A 580 8.35 -13.36 5.08
C ASN A 580 7.45 -12.12 5.05
N PHE A 581 7.20 -11.52 3.89
CA PHE A 581 6.23 -10.44 3.68
C PHE A 581 5.24 -10.81 2.59
N LEU A 582 3.95 -10.89 2.94
CA LEU A 582 2.87 -11.29 2.06
C LEU A 582 1.76 -10.24 2.10
N GLY A 583 1.24 -9.89 0.92
CA GLY A 583 0.08 -9.04 0.79
C GLY A 583 -0.92 -9.59 -0.21
N ARG A 584 -2.20 -9.28 0.02
CA ARG A 584 -3.32 -9.58 -0.86
C ARG A 584 -4.23 -8.37 -0.94
N MET A 585 -4.85 -8.18 -2.09
CA MET A 585 -5.84 -7.15 -2.31
C MET A 585 -6.96 -7.66 -3.21
N ASP A 586 -8.19 -7.47 -2.76
CA ASP A 586 -9.41 -7.69 -3.53
C ASP A 586 -10.09 -6.35 -3.79
N THR A 587 -10.71 -6.17 -4.95
CA THR A 587 -11.37 -4.89 -5.29
C THR A 587 -12.76 -5.12 -5.88
N GLY A 588 -13.66 -4.17 -5.68
CA GLY A 588 -15.03 -4.20 -6.21
C GLY A 588 -15.20 -3.59 -7.62
N ARG A 589 -14.15 -2.95 -8.14
CA ARG A 589 -13.97 -2.57 -9.55
C ARG A 589 -12.52 -2.16 -9.73
N LEU A 590 -11.90 -2.57 -10.83
CA LEU A 590 -10.55 -2.12 -11.17
C LEU A 590 -10.53 -1.60 -12.61
N THR A 591 -9.86 -0.48 -12.82
CA THR A 591 -9.56 0.09 -14.12
C THR A 591 -8.06 0.27 -14.25
N LEU A 592 -7.45 -0.42 -15.20
CA LEU A 592 -6.02 -0.37 -15.52
C LEU A 592 -5.88 0.24 -16.91
N SER A 593 -5.25 1.41 -17.01
CA SER A 593 -4.88 2.02 -18.28
C SER A 593 -3.39 1.88 -18.49
N ALA A 594 -2.96 1.12 -19.49
CA ALA A 594 -1.55 0.91 -19.82
C ALA A 594 -1.37 0.75 -21.33
N LEU A 595 -0.25 1.21 -21.87
CA LEU A 595 0.11 1.03 -23.29
C LEU A 595 -0.97 1.53 -24.28
N GLY A 596 -1.69 2.60 -23.91
CA GLY A 596 -2.75 3.18 -24.74
C GLY A 596 -4.10 2.44 -24.67
N GLY A 597 -4.25 1.38 -23.88
CA GLY A 597 -5.50 0.68 -23.64
C GLY A 597 -5.97 0.75 -22.19
N THR A 598 -7.29 0.76 -21.98
CA THR A 598 -7.95 0.79 -20.68
C THR A 598 -8.74 -0.50 -20.47
N PHE A 599 -8.34 -1.28 -19.49
CA PHE A 599 -8.98 -2.52 -19.04
C PHE A 599 -9.85 -2.23 -17.83
N SER A 600 -11.12 -2.63 -17.84
CA SER A 600 -12.03 -2.45 -16.73
C SER A 600 -12.68 -3.78 -16.34
N VAL A 601 -12.60 -4.12 -15.06
CA VAL A 601 -13.19 -5.35 -14.49
C VAL A 601 -14.04 -5.08 -13.27
N PRO A 602 -15.10 -5.89 -13.05
CA PRO A 602 -15.97 -5.74 -11.88
C PRO A 602 -15.32 -6.25 -10.60
N LYS A 603 -14.27 -7.08 -10.66
CA LYS A 603 -13.48 -7.49 -9.51
C LYS A 603 -12.05 -7.71 -9.96
N ALA A 604 -11.09 -7.56 -9.06
CA ALA A 604 -9.71 -7.92 -9.33
C ALA A 604 -9.08 -8.47 -8.06
N HIS A 605 -8.16 -9.43 -8.25
CA HIS A 605 -7.37 -10.04 -7.21
C HIS A 605 -5.90 -9.69 -7.46
N ALA A 606 -5.22 -9.18 -6.45
CA ALA A 606 -3.79 -8.97 -6.49
C ALA A 606 -3.15 -9.61 -5.26
N ALA A 607 -1.97 -10.17 -5.44
CA ALA A 607 -1.15 -10.67 -4.34
C ALA A 607 0.29 -10.22 -4.55
N TRP A 608 1.04 -9.99 -3.49
CA TRP A 608 2.46 -9.74 -3.59
C TRP A 608 3.21 -10.45 -2.47
N SER A 609 4.43 -10.88 -2.77
CA SER A 609 5.32 -11.52 -1.82
C SER A 609 6.72 -10.95 -1.94
N SER A 610 7.45 -10.98 -0.83
CA SER A 610 8.77 -10.40 -0.77
C SER A 610 9.57 -10.88 0.44
N GLU A 611 10.89 -10.63 0.39
CA GLU A 611 11.82 -10.82 1.49
C GLU A 611 12.21 -9.45 2.07
N LEU A 612 11.88 -9.21 3.33
CA LEU A 612 12.40 -8.09 4.12
C LEU A 612 13.56 -8.60 4.98
N ARG A 613 14.76 -8.01 4.85
CA ARG A 613 15.94 -8.39 5.65
C ARG A 613 16.23 -7.39 6.76
N GLU A 614 16.86 -7.86 7.84
CA GLU A 614 17.36 -7.05 8.95
C GLU A 614 16.39 -5.95 9.48
N ALA A 615 16.72 -4.68 9.27
CA ALA A 615 15.96 -3.50 9.65
C ALA A 615 15.33 -2.77 8.44
N GLU A 616 15.33 -3.39 7.26
CA GLU A 616 14.80 -2.80 6.04
C GLU A 616 13.30 -2.50 6.16
N LEU A 617 12.90 -1.31 5.70
CA LEU A 617 11.50 -0.86 5.71
C LEU A 617 10.75 -1.22 4.43
N LEU A 618 11.49 -1.49 3.36
CA LEU A 618 10.97 -1.90 2.07
C LEU A 618 11.86 -2.97 1.49
N PRO A 619 11.29 -3.95 0.79
CA PRO A 619 12.09 -5.00 0.21
C PRO A 619 12.82 -4.54 -1.05
N GLU A 620 14.05 -5.01 -1.23
CA GLU A 620 14.81 -4.80 -2.46
C GLU A 620 14.17 -5.53 -3.66
N ARG A 621 13.56 -6.69 -3.42
CA ARG A 621 12.96 -7.57 -4.44
C ARG A 621 11.59 -8.04 -4.04
N TRP A 622 10.60 -7.83 -4.90
CA TRP A 622 9.22 -8.28 -4.65
C TRP A 622 8.57 -8.80 -5.92
N THR A 623 7.68 -9.78 -5.75
CA THR A 623 6.87 -10.35 -6.83
C THR A 623 5.42 -9.97 -6.61
N ALA A 624 4.76 -9.46 -7.64
CA ALA A 624 3.34 -9.17 -7.66
C ALA A 624 2.62 -10.09 -8.66
N LEU A 625 1.44 -10.53 -8.28
CA LEU A 625 0.49 -11.29 -9.09
C LEU A 625 -0.77 -10.45 -9.21
N LEU A 626 -1.28 -10.29 -10.44
CA LEU A 626 -2.53 -9.61 -10.74
C LEU A 626 -3.40 -10.54 -11.56
N GLU A 627 -4.59 -10.83 -11.06
CA GLU A 627 -5.60 -11.62 -11.75
C GLU A 627 -6.86 -10.78 -11.96
N LEU A 628 -7.13 -10.48 -13.22
CA LEU A 628 -8.35 -9.82 -13.66
C LEU A 628 -9.27 -10.88 -14.30
N PRO A 629 -10.52 -11.02 -13.85
CA PRO A 629 -11.52 -11.86 -14.48
C PRO A 629 -12.03 -11.21 -15.78
N ALA A 630 -13.14 -11.72 -16.32
CA ALA A 630 -13.74 -11.19 -17.54
C ALA A 630 -14.07 -9.69 -17.41
N GLY A 631 -13.69 -8.93 -18.43
CA GLY A 631 -13.74 -7.47 -18.41
C GLY A 631 -13.90 -6.86 -19.79
N THR A 632 -13.90 -5.53 -19.81
CA THR A 632 -13.95 -4.72 -21.03
C THR A 632 -12.59 -4.09 -21.29
N VAL A 633 -12.27 -3.89 -22.55
CA VAL A 633 -11.06 -3.18 -23.00
C VAL A 633 -11.47 -2.05 -23.95
N GLY A 634 -10.90 -0.86 -23.75
CA GLY A 634 -11.15 0.32 -24.58
C GLY A 634 -9.85 1.02 -24.96
N SER A 635 -9.71 1.46 -26.22
CA SER A 635 -8.58 2.27 -26.68
C SER A 635 -8.99 3.05 -27.93
N HIS A 636 -9.12 4.39 -27.83
CA HIS A 636 -9.54 5.24 -28.96
C HIS A 636 -10.80 4.69 -29.69
N ASP A 637 -10.63 4.09 -30.87
CA ASP A 637 -11.68 3.52 -31.74
C ASP A 637 -11.95 2.02 -31.49
N LEU A 638 -11.30 1.43 -30.49
CA LEU A 638 -11.38 0.02 -30.14
C LEU A 638 -12.22 -0.16 -28.88
N GLU A 639 -13.28 -0.96 -28.99
CA GLU A 639 -14.08 -1.43 -27.86
C GLU A 639 -14.15 -2.95 -27.89
N GLY A 640 -13.91 -3.58 -26.75
CA GLY A 640 -13.84 -5.03 -26.66
C GLY A 640 -14.05 -5.61 -25.27
N SER A 641 -13.87 -6.92 -25.18
CA SER A 641 -13.91 -7.71 -23.96
C SER A 641 -12.78 -8.73 -23.92
N PHE A 642 -12.49 -9.23 -22.73
CA PHE A 642 -11.56 -10.34 -22.50
C PHE A 642 -12.11 -11.28 -21.43
N GLN A 643 -11.65 -12.53 -21.40
CA GLN A 643 -12.10 -13.55 -20.43
C GLN A 643 -11.28 -13.53 -19.14
N ALA A 644 -9.96 -13.36 -19.24
CA ALA A 644 -9.09 -13.16 -18.09
C ALA A 644 -7.77 -12.48 -18.48
N LEU A 645 -7.16 -11.76 -17.55
CA LEU A 645 -5.79 -11.28 -17.62
C LEU A 645 -5.07 -11.71 -16.35
N SER A 646 -4.04 -12.53 -16.47
CA SER A 646 -3.13 -12.86 -15.37
C SER A 646 -1.76 -12.26 -15.64
N SER A 647 -1.18 -11.57 -14.66
CA SER A 647 0.17 -11.04 -14.74
C SER A 647 0.99 -11.37 -13.51
N ARG A 648 2.24 -11.74 -13.71
CA ARG A 648 3.28 -11.87 -12.70
C ARG A 648 4.38 -10.87 -12.99
N VAL A 649 4.69 -10.00 -12.04
CA VAL A 649 5.72 -8.97 -12.18
C VAL A 649 6.73 -9.14 -11.05
N SER A 650 8.01 -9.22 -11.37
CA SER A 650 9.09 -9.22 -10.40
C SER A 650 9.83 -7.90 -10.52
N PHE A 651 10.04 -7.23 -9.38
CA PHE A 651 10.78 -5.98 -9.31
C PHE A 651 12.11 -6.21 -8.60
N ASP A 652 13.16 -5.55 -9.09
CA ASP A 652 14.49 -5.50 -8.48
C ASP A 652 14.87 -4.03 -8.31
N HIS A 653 15.11 -3.60 -7.07
CA HIS A 653 15.49 -2.21 -6.72
C HIS A 653 14.58 -1.16 -7.38
N SER A 654 13.26 -1.30 -7.22
CA SER A 654 12.23 -0.40 -7.78
C SER A 654 12.06 -0.41 -9.30
N GLN A 655 12.69 -1.34 -10.01
CA GLN A 655 12.56 -1.44 -11.47
C GLN A 655 12.03 -2.82 -11.86
N VAL A 656 11.27 -2.90 -12.96
CA VAL A 656 10.77 -4.19 -13.45
C VAL A 656 11.97 -5.06 -13.86
N GLY A 657 12.15 -6.17 -13.15
CA GLY A 657 13.17 -7.18 -13.43
C GLY A 657 12.63 -8.30 -14.33
N ALA A 658 11.37 -8.70 -14.13
CA ALA A 658 10.67 -9.63 -15.01
C ALA A 658 9.17 -9.30 -15.05
N LEU A 659 8.51 -9.59 -16.17
CA LEU A 659 7.08 -9.48 -16.37
C LEU A 659 6.62 -10.65 -17.23
N GLU A 660 5.60 -11.35 -16.78
CA GLU A 660 4.83 -12.30 -17.56
C GLU A 660 3.36 -11.85 -17.50
N ALA A 661 2.74 -11.62 -18.64
CA ALA A 661 1.33 -11.24 -18.73
C ALA A 661 0.63 -12.12 -19.77
N LYS A 662 -0.50 -12.68 -19.40
CA LYS A 662 -1.31 -13.57 -20.22
C LYS A 662 -2.75 -13.08 -20.26
N LEU A 663 -3.23 -12.76 -21.46
CA LEU A 663 -4.59 -12.30 -21.75
C LEU A 663 -5.33 -13.38 -22.56
N THR A 664 -6.50 -13.81 -22.11
CA THR A 664 -7.27 -14.88 -22.75
C THR A 664 -8.64 -14.40 -23.24
N GLY A 665 -9.10 -15.00 -24.34
CA GLY A 665 -10.43 -14.76 -24.91
C GLY A 665 -10.67 -13.29 -25.27
N PHE A 666 -9.66 -12.62 -25.85
CA PHE A 666 -9.76 -11.23 -26.27
C PHE A 666 -10.64 -11.13 -27.52
N GLU A 667 -11.64 -10.25 -27.48
CA GLU A 667 -12.49 -9.90 -28.61
C GLU A 667 -12.64 -8.38 -28.66
N ALA A 668 -12.42 -7.77 -29.83
CA ALA A 668 -12.54 -6.34 -30.01
C ALA A 668 -13.20 -6.00 -31.35
N ARG A 669 -13.92 -4.87 -31.36
CA ARG A 669 -14.52 -4.27 -32.54
C ARG A 669 -13.87 -2.91 -32.80
N LEU A 670 -13.65 -2.62 -34.08
CA LEU A 670 -13.04 -1.36 -34.51
C LEU A 670 -13.89 -0.70 -35.61
N GLY A 671 -14.22 0.57 -35.43
CA GLY A 671 -14.93 1.41 -36.41
C GLY A 671 -16.47 1.36 -36.34
N GLU A 672 -17.12 2.32 -37.02
CA GLU A 672 -18.58 2.39 -37.18
C GLU A 672 -19.07 1.72 -38.47
N GLN A 673 -20.36 1.38 -38.53
CA GLN A 673 -20.95 0.79 -39.74
C GLN A 673 -20.74 1.69 -40.97
N PRO A 674 -20.50 1.13 -42.17
CA PRO A 674 -20.62 -0.29 -42.54
C PRO A 674 -19.35 -1.15 -42.38
N ALA A 675 -18.21 -0.57 -41.97
CA ALA A 675 -16.92 -1.27 -41.93
C ALA A 675 -16.54 -1.68 -40.48
N VAL A 676 -17.32 -2.58 -39.88
CA VAL A 676 -17.01 -3.12 -38.55
C VAL A 676 -15.91 -4.17 -38.70
N ARG A 677 -14.75 -3.92 -38.09
CA ARG A 677 -13.66 -4.90 -38.00
C ARG A 677 -13.79 -5.69 -36.71
N GLN A 678 -13.53 -6.98 -36.78
CA GLN A 678 -13.48 -7.83 -35.58
C GLN A 678 -12.09 -8.43 -35.44
N LEU A 679 -11.51 -8.25 -34.26
CA LEU A 679 -10.24 -8.83 -33.84
C LEU A 679 -10.53 -9.80 -32.70
N ARG A 680 -9.99 -11.01 -32.77
CA ARG A 680 -10.02 -11.95 -31.66
C ARG A 680 -8.65 -12.58 -31.45
N ALA A 681 -8.35 -12.97 -30.22
CA ALA A 681 -7.22 -13.82 -29.88
C ALA A 681 -7.61 -14.73 -28.72
N GLY A 682 -7.43 -16.04 -28.89
CA GLY A 682 -7.68 -17.01 -27.82
C GLY A 682 -6.73 -16.80 -26.65
N GLU A 683 -5.45 -16.56 -26.94
CA GLU A 683 -4.42 -16.30 -25.94
C GLU A 683 -3.38 -15.30 -26.47
N GLN A 684 -2.96 -14.35 -25.62
CA GLN A 684 -1.85 -13.45 -25.85
C GLN A 684 -0.91 -13.51 -24.64
N VAL A 685 0.38 -13.65 -24.86
CA VAL A 685 1.41 -13.77 -23.83
C VAL A 685 2.52 -12.75 -24.11
N LEU A 686 2.83 -11.94 -23.11
CA LEU A 686 3.96 -11.04 -23.08
C LEU A 686 4.92 -11.47 -21.96
N VAL A 687 6.17 -11.75 -22.32
CA VAL A 687 7.25 -12.02 -21.38
C VAL A 687 8.32 -10.96 -21.58
N PHE A 688 8.82 -10.42 -20.47
CA PHE A 688 9.94 -9.48 -20.42
C PHE A 688 10.86 -9.89 -19.26
N ASN A 689 12.15 -9.88 -19.51
CA ASN A 689 13.20 -10.10 -18.52
C ASN A 689 14.27 -9.04 -18.74
N ARG A 690 14.69 -8.41 -17.67
CA ARG A 690 15.72 -7.40 -17.71
C ARG A 690 17.11 -8.01 -17.57
N ASP A 691 18.06 -7.50 -18.32
CA ASP A 691 19.48 -7.86 -18.23
C ASP A 691 20.36 -6.60 -18.02
N LYS A 692 21.69 -6.78 -18.01
CA LYS A 692 22.65 -5.68 -17.78
C LYS A 692 22.76 -4.70 -18.96
N GLU A 693 22.41 -5.12 -20.17
CA GLU A 693 22.54 -4.35 -21.42
C GLU A 693 21.20 -3.78 -21.91
N GLY A 694 20.09 -4.09 -21.23
CA GLY A 694 18.73 -3.72 -21.62
C GLY A 694 17.70 -4.73 -21.09
N GLY A 695 16.79 -5.15 -21.96
CA GLY A 695 15.85 -6.23 -21.65
C GLY A 695 15.57 -7.11 -22.86
N SER A 696 15.15 -8.35 -22.62
CA SER A 696 14.77 -9.32 -23.64
C SER A 696 13.48 -10.03 -23.25
N GLY A 697 12.78 -10.58 -24.23
CA GLY A 697 11.45 -11.12 -23.98
C GLY A 697 10.81 -11.71 -25.22
N ARG A 698 9.50 -11.93 -25.14
CA ARG A 698 8.69 -12.45 -26.24
C ARG A 698 7.27 -11.93 -26.13
N PHE A 699 6.72 -11.54 -27.27
CA PHE A 699 5.28 -11.39 -27.45
C PHE A 699 4.78 -12.51 -28.35
N SER A 700 3.71 -13.19 -27.94
CA SER A 700 3.04 -14.18 -28.78
C SER A 700 1.55 -14.16 -28.62
N PHE A 701 0.83 -14.53 -29.67
CA PHE A 701 -0.60 -14.78 -29.61
C PHE A 701 -0.97 -16.03 -30.41
N SER A 702 -2.06 -16.68 -30.05
CA SER A 702 -2.59 -17.87 -30.71
C SER A 702 -4.11 -17.81 -30.86
N ASP A 703 -4.62 -18.62 -31.77
CA ASP A 703 -6.05 -18.69 -32.12
C ASP A 703 -6.64 -17.31 -32.43
N GLY A 704 -5.83 -16.49 -33.09
CA GLY A 704 -6.22 -15.16 -33.55
C GLY A 704 -7.19 -15.24 -34.71
N SER A 705 -8.09 -14.27 -34.79
CA SER A 705 -8.86 -14.02 -36.00
C SER A 705 -9.01 -12.54 -36.28
N PHE A 706 -9.10 -12.22 -37.56
CA PHE A 706 -9.37 -10.89 -38.09
C PHE A 706 -10.48 -11.04 -39.13
N SER A 707 -11.48 -10.15 -39.11
CA SER A 707 -12.48 -10.09 -40.19
C SER A 707 -12.90 -8.66 -40.51
N GLU A 708 -13.05 -8.38 -41.80
CA GLU A 708 -13.48 -7.11 -42.38
C GLU A 708 -14.09 -7.34 -43.78
N SER A 709 -15.40 -7.11 -43.96
CA SER A 709 -16.09 -7.01 -45.26
C SER A 709 -15.58 -7.92 -46.39
N GLY A 710 -15.64 -9.25 -46.19
CA GLY A 710 -15.21 -10.24 -47.19
C GLY A 710 -13.72 -10.61 -47.16
N PHE A 711 -12.94 -9.96 -46.30
CA PHE A 711 -11.57 -10.31 -45.94
C PHE A 711 -11.54 -10.87 -44.52
N GLY A 712 -10.68 -11.86 -44.28
CA GLY A 712 -10.45 -12.35 -42.95
C GLY A 712 -9.28 -13.32 -42.86
N ALA A 713 -8.82 -13.55 -41.64
CA ALA A 713 -7.86 -14.58 -41.32
C ALA A 713 -8.29 -15.26 -40.02
N GLU A 714 -8.16 -16.58 -39.96
CA GLU A 714 -8.42 -17.36 -38.76
C GLU A 714 -7.22 -18.26 -38.46
N GLN A 715 -7.17 -18.77 -37.21
CA GLN A 715 -6.05 -19.55 -36.70
C GLN A 715 -4.73 -18.78 -36.84
N VAL A 716 -4.79 -17.47 -36.56
CA VAL A 716 -3.63 -16.59 -36.63
C VAL A 716 -2.79 -16.76 -35.37
N SER A 717 -1.50 -17.02 -35.54
CA SER A 717 -0.54 -17.05 -34.45
C SER A 717 0.74 -16.33 -34.82
N ALA A 718 1.38 -15.71 -33.84
CA ALA A 718 2.70 -15.12 -34.00
C ALA A 718 3.54 -15.31 -32.75
N ALA A 719 4.86 -15.37 -32.93
CA ALA A 719 5.83 -15.44 -31.87
C ALA A 719 7.00 -14.52 -32.20
N ILE A 720 7.14 -13.44 -31.43
CA ILE A 720 8.07 -12.35 -31.70
C ILE A 720 8.99 -12.21 -30.49
N PRO A 721 10.24 -12.70 -30.56
CA PRO A 721 11.29 -12.33 -29.63
C PRO A 721 11.46 -10.80 -29.63
N LEU A 722 11.47 -10.20 -28.44
CA LEU A 722 11.58 -8.76 -28.24
C LEU A 722 12.90 -8.42 -27.54
N VAL A 723 13.51 -7.31 -27.93
CA VAL A 723 14.74 -6.75 -27.37
C VAL A 723 14.51 -5.25 -27.13
N TRP A 724 14.81 -4.81 -25.91
CA TRP A 724 14.73 -3.43 -25.44
C TRP A 724 16.14 -2.86 -25.32
N ARG A 725 16.50 -1.87 -26.15
CA ARG A 725 17.80 -1.15 -26.12
C ARG A 725 17.60 0.32 -26.47
N ASP A 726 18.33 1.22 -25.81
CA ASP A 726 18.35 2.67 -26.07
C ASP A 726 16.95 3.33 -26.16
N GLY A 727 16.00 2.87 -25.34
CA GLY A 727 14.62 3.39 -25.33
C GLY A 727 13.75 2.91 -26.50
N ALA A 728 14.23 1.99 -27.33
CA ALA A 728 13.48 1.38 -28.42
C ALA A 728 13.21 -0.12 -28.17
N VAL A 729 12.08 -0.60 -28.69
CA VAL A 729 11.73 -2.03 -28.67
C VAL A 729 11.75 -2.55 -30.09
N THR A 730 12.52 -3.60 -30.33
CA THR A 730 12.64 -4.27 -31.62
C THR A 730 12.44 -5.77 -31.47
N GLY A 731 11.98 -6.44 -32.52
CA GLY A 731 11.83 -7.90 -32.49
C GLY A 731 11.72 -8.49 -33.88
N ASN A 732 12.25 -9.69 -34.06
CA ASN A 732 12.16 -10.45 -35.31
C ASN A 732 11.63 -11.85 -35.00
N GLY A 733 10.45 -12.16 -35.51
CA GLY A 733 9.76 -13.42 -35.28
C GLY A 733 9.06 -13.93 -36.53
N SER A 734 8.10 -14.82 -36.35
CA SER A 734 7.29 -15.36 -37.43
C SER A 734 5.81 -15.34 -37.09
N PHE A 735 4.96 -15.34 -38.12
CA PHE A 735 3.52 -15.47 -38.01
C PHE A 735 2.99 -16.54 -38.96
N ARG A 736 1.81 -17.04 -38.64
CA ARG A 736 1.04 -17.97 -39.47
C ARG A 736 -0.44 -17.65 -39.36
N ALA A 737 -1.15 -17.73 -40.48
CA ALA A 737 -2.60 -17.74 -40.57
C ALA A 737 -3.02 -19.06 -41.20
N GLY A 738 -3.75 -19.90 -40.46
CA GLY A 738 -4.17 -21.23 -40.92
C GLY A 738 -5.26 -21.19 -41.98
N SER A 739 -6.13 -20.17 -41.92
CA SER A 739 -7.19 -19.91 -42.90
C SER A 739 -7.18 -18.44 -43.27
N VAL A 740 -7.25 -18.13 -44.56
CA VAL A 740 -7.35 -16.76 -45.08
C VAL A 740 -8.55 -16.69 -46.01
N THR A 741 -9.47 -15.79 -45.72
CA THR A 741 -10.63 -15.50 -46.56
C THR A 741 -10.36 -14.22 -47.33
N VAL A 742 -10.38 -14.32 -48.66
CA VAL A 742 -10.33 -13.18 -49.58
C VAL A 742 -11.31 -13.42 -50.72
N PRO A 743 -11.77 -12.37 -51.44
CA PRO A 743 -12.61 -12.52 -52.62
C PRO A 743 -12.05 -13.58 -53.60
N GLY A 744 -12.91 -14.49 -54.04
CA GLY A 744 -12.57 -15.57 -54.96
C GLY A 744 -11.83 -16.77 -54.35
N GLY A 745 -11.62 -16.81 -53.03
CA GLY A 745 -10.95 -17.95 -52.38
C GLY A 745 -9.50 -18.12 -52.85
N LEU A 746 -8.86 -17.02 -53.26
CA LEU A 746 -7.53 -17.01 -53.85
C LEU A 746 -6.44 -17.51 -52.91
N LEU A 747 -6.63 -17.33 -51.60
CA LEU A 747 -5.68 -17.70 -50.56
C LEU A 747 -6.28 -18.78 -49.67
N LYS A 748 -5.41 -19.66 -49.17
CA LYS A 748 -5.74 -20.70 -48.19
C LYS A 748 -5.14 -20.36 -46.84
N SER A 749 -3.85 -20.03 -46.82
CA SER A 749 -3.08 -19.72 -45.61
C SER A 749 -1.98 -18.72 -45.93
N ALA A 750 -1.43 -18.08 -44.90
CA ALA A 750 -0.29 -17.18 -45.05
C ALA A 750 0.72 -17.41 -43.92
N SER A 751 2.00 -17.24 -44.20
CA SER A 751 3.06 -17.31 -43.19
C SER A 751 4.26 -16.48 -43.60
N GLY A 752 5.04 -16.04 -42.64
CA GLY A 752 6.25 -15.29 -42.92
C GLY A 752 6.91 -14.74 -41.68
N ASP A 753 7.84 -13.82 -41.91
CA ASP A 753 8.60 -13.13 -40.89
C ASP A 753 7.85 -11.87 -40.43
N VAL A 754 7.96 -11.58 -39.14
CA VAL A 754 7.46 -10.36 -38.50
C VAL A 754 8.64 -9.60 -37.93
N ARG A 755 8.76 -8.34 -38.29
CA ARG A 755 9.68 -7.39 -37.66
C ARG A 755 8.88 -6.33 -36.91
N PHE A 756 9.08 -6.25 -35.60
CA PHE A 756 8.52 -5.22 -34.74
C PHE A 756 9.55 -4.12 -34.51
N GLU A 757 9.15 -2.86 -34.68
CA GLU A 757 9.97 -1.68 -34.42
C GLU A 757 9.06 -0.50 -34.02
N GLY A 758 9.20 0.02 -32.80
CA GLY A 758 8.52 1.26 -32.38
C GLY A 758 6.99 1.25 -32.49
N GLY A 759 6.34 0.13 -32.16
CA GLY A 759 4.88 0.00 -32.25
C GLY A 759 4.34 -0.32 -33.65
N THR A 760 5.22 -0.62 -34.60
CA THR A 760 4.87 -1.01 -35.97
C THR A 760 5.35 -2.43 -36.26
N PHE A 761 4.47 -3.27 -36.80
CA PHE A 761 4.80 -4.62 -37.28
C PHE A 761 4.95 -4.58 -38.80
N ARG A 762 6.15 -4.87 -39.29
CA ARG A 762 6.41 -5.12 -40.71
C ARG A 762 6.42 -6.63 -40.95
N LEU A 763 5.60 -7.07 -41.89
CA LEU A 763 5.34 -8.46 -42.23
C LEU A 763 5.93 -8.72 -43.61
N ALA A 764 6.59 -9.86 -43.81
CA ALA A 764 7.02 -10.30 -45.12
C ALA A 764 6.90 -11.82 -45.21
N GLY A 765 6.29 -12.34 -46.26
CA GLY A 765 5.98 -13.76 -46.28
C GLY A 765 5.50 -14.31 -47.60
N GLN A 766 4.97 -15.52 -47.49
CA GLN A 766 4.40 -16.28 -48.59
C GLN A 766 2.94 -16.59 -48.25
N ALA A 767 2.09 -16.64 -49.26
CA ALA A 767 0.71 -17.09 -49.08
C ALA A 767 0.42 -18.28 -49.99
N ALA A 768 -0.20 -19.31 -49.41
CA ALA A 768 -0.60 -20.51 -50.12
C ALA A 768 -1.94 -20.29 -50.80
N SER A 769 -2.12 -20.93 -51.95
CA SER A 769 -3.36 -20.87 -52.73
C SER A 769 -3.75 -22.27 -53.18
N PRO A 770 -5.06 -22.55 -53.36
CA PRO A 770 -5.48 -23.76 -54.05
C PRO A 770 -5.14 -23.76 -55.54
N PHE A 771 -4.81 -22.61 -56.14
CA PHE A 771 -4.66 -22.46 -57.60
C PHE A 771 -3.22 -22.38 -58.10
N TRP A 772 -2.24 -22.11 -57.24
CA TRP A 772 -0.82 -22.08 -57.61
C TRP A 772 0.05 -22.76 -56.54
N PRO A 773 1.24 -23.28 -56.92
CA PRO A 773 2.22 -23.85 -56.01
C PRO A 773 2.52 -22.99 -54.78
N GLU A 774 2.80 -23.63 -53.65
CA GLU A 774 3.24 -22.94 -52.45
C GLU A 774 4.52 -22.13 -52.71
N GLY A 775 4.57 -20.93 -52.12
CA GLY A 775 5.69 -19.99 -52.29
C GLY A 775 5.69 -19.16 -53.57
N ALA A 776 4.71 -19.34 -54.47
CA ALA A 776 4.59 -18.52 -55.67
C ALA A 776 4.18 -17.07 -55.39
N LEU A 777 3.33 -16.86 -54.37
CA LEU A 777 2.85 -15.54 -53.96
C LEU A 777 3.65 -15.04 -52.77
N LEU A 778 4.41 -13.97 -52.99
CA LEU A 778 5.12 -13.21 -51.96
C LEU A 778 4.29 -11.99 -51.57
N TRP A 779 4.39 -11.59 -50.31
CA TRP A 779 3.75 -10.36 -49.85
C TRP A 779 4.57 -9.68 -48.77
N THR A 780 4.38 -8.37 -48.66
CA THR A 780 4.90 -7.52 -47.61
C THR A 780 3.77 -6.68 -47.04
N GLY A 781 3.77 -6.43 -45.74
CA GLY A 781 2.77 -5.61 -45.09
C GLY A 781 3.36 -4.82 -43.94
N GLU A 782 2.66 -3.79 -43.51
CA GLU A 782 2.95 -2.96 -42.37
C GLU A 782 1.65 -2.77 -41.59
N PHE A 783 1.73 -2.90 -40.26
CA PHE A 783 0.64 -2.73 -39.34
C PHE A 783 1.06 -1.82 -38.19
N SER A 784 0.36 -0.72 -37.97
CA SER A 784 0.69 0.29 -36.95
C SER A 784 -0.53 0.68 -36.12
N TRP A 785 -0.30 0.96 -34.82
CA TRP A 785 -1.34 1.23 -33.80
C TRP A 785 -1.24 2.61 -33.13
N GLY A 786 -0.30 3.47 -33.53
CA GLY A 786 0.06 4.68 -32.79
C GLY A 786 -1.03 5.76 -32.67
N LYS A 787 -1.20 6.61 -33.70
CA LYS A 787 -2.23 7.68 -33.69
C LYS A 787 -3.54 7.26 -34.36
N GLN A 788 -3.43 6.35 -35.32
CA GLN A 788 -4.54 5.74 -36.04
C GLN A 788 -4.11 4.34 -36.45
N TRP A 789 -5.05 3.39 -36.43
CA TRP A 789 -4.84 2.06 -36.94
C TRP A 789 -4.60 2.10 -38.47
N ARG A 790 -3.55 1.43 -38.97
CA ARG A 790 -3.29 1.28 -40.41
C ARG A 790 -2.66 -0.07 -40.71
N ALA A 791 -3.19 -0.77 -41.69
CA ALA A 791 -2.58 -1.95 -42.32
C ALA A 791 -2.35 -1.68 -43.80
N SER A 792 -1.15 -1.80 -44.32
CA SER A 792 -0.90 -1.63 -45.76
C SER A 792 0.15 -2.59 -46.26
N GLY A 793 0.13 -2.95 -47.53
CA GLY A 793 1.11 -3.87 -48.07
C GLY A 793 1.03 -4.07 -49.57
N ASP A 794 1.98 -4.85 -50.06
CA ASP A 794 2.14 -5.20 -51.46
C ASP A 794 2.19 -6.73 -51.58
N PHE A 795 1.76 -7.26 -52.73
CA PHE A 795 1.94 -8.66 -53.07
C PHE A 795 2.45 -8.81 -54.50
N SER A 796 3.18 -9.90 -54.74
CA SER A 796 3.73 -10.27 -56.03
C SER A 796 3.61 -11.79 -56.23
N LEU A 797 2.87 -12.19 -57.24
CA LEU A 797 2.81 -13.56 -57.74
C LEU A 797 3.88 -13.71 -58.83
N LYS A 798 4.91 -14.53 -58.54
CA LYS A 798 5.94 -14.87 -59.54
C LYS A 798 5.27 -15.59 -60.72
N PRO A 799 5.78 -15.43 -61.96
CA PRO A 799 5.29 -16.17 -63.11
C PRO A 799 5.26 -17.68 -62.83
N THR A 800 4.05 -18.25 -62.74
CA THR A 800 3.84 -19.62 -62.28
C THR A 800 2.71 -20.28 -63.07
N THR A 801 2.82 -21.59 -63.31
CA THR A 801 1.74 -22.37 -63.91
C THR A 801 0.71 -22.73 -62.83
N LEU A 802 -0.57 -22.40 -63.09
CA LEU A 802 -1.68 -22.73 -62.20
C LEU A 802 -1.79 -24.25 -61.98
N SER A 803 -1.82 -24.68 -60.72
CA SER A 803 -2.00 -26.08 -60.31
C SER A 803 -3.46 -26.55 -60.43
N ALA A 804 -4.41 -25.61 -60.37
CA ALA A 804 -5.82 -25.85 -60.63
C ALA A 804 -6.43 -24.67 -61.42
N PRO A 805 -7.51 -24.90 -62.20
CA PRO A 805 -8.19 -23.82 -62.91
C PRO A 805 -8.70 -22.74 -61.94
N LEU A 806 -8.36 -21.48 -62.20
CA LEU A 806 -8.78 -20.34 -61.38
C LEU A 806 -10.15 -19.84 -61.86
N PRO A 807 -11.24 -20.02 -61.08
CA PRO A 807 -12.55 -19.48 -61.45
C PRO A 807 -12.55 -17.96 -61.29
N LEU A 808 -12.88 -17.24 -62.37
CA LEU A 808 -12.91 -15.77 -62.33
C LEU A 808 -14.16 -15.22 -61.63
N GLY A 809 -15.25 -15.99 -61.56
CA GLY A 809 -16.54 -15.53 -61.00
C GLY A 809 -16.48 -15.03 -59.55
N GLY A 810 -15.60 -15.60 -58.73
CA GLY A 810 -15.44 -15.17 -57.33
C GLY A 810 -14.64 -13.87 -57.17
N ILE A 811 -13.94 -13.44 -58.22
CA ILE A 811 -13.09 -12.24 -58.26
C ILE A 811 -13.75 -11.15 -59.11
N LEU A 812 -14.42 -11.57 -60.18
CA LEU A 812 -15.12 -10.79 -61.18
C LEU A 812 -16.49 -11.45 -61.43
N PRO A 813 -17.55 -11.02 -60.72
CA PRO A 813 -18.90 -11.54 -60.92
C PRO A 813 -19.35 -11.51 -62.40
N ALA A 814 -19.00 -10.47 -63.16
CA ALA A 814 -19.28 -10.38 -64.60
C ALA A 814 -18.59 -11.48 -65.46
N ALA A 815 -17.60 -12.18 -64.92
CA ALA A 815 -16.90 -13.31 -65.54
C ALA A 815 -17.29 -14.66 -64.90
N ALA A 816 -18.43 -14.73 -64.21
CA ALA A 816 -18.95 -15.98 -63.64
C ALA A 816 -19.06 -17.08 -64.70
N GLY A 817 -18.60 -18.29 -64.36
CA GLY A 817 -18.55 -19.43 -65.29
C GLY A 817 -17.27 -19.50 -66.15
N LEU A 818 -16.41 -18.49 -66.15
CA LEU A 818 -15.09 -18.53 -66.80
C LEU A 818 -14.00 -19.00 -65.83
N SER A 819 -13.07 -19.81 -66.34
CA SER A 819 -11.91 -20.32 -65.61
C SER A 819 -10.61 -20.11 -66.39
N LEU A 820 -9.57 -19.63 -65.70
CA LEU A 820 -8.23 -19.43 -66.25
C LEU A 820 -7.35 -20.65 -65.92
N LYS A 821 -6.58 -21.14 -66.90
CA LYS A 821 -5.58 -22.21 -66.75
C LYS A 821 -4.25 -21.79 -67.40
N GLY A 822 -3.13 -22.38 -67.01
CA GLY A 822 -1.81 -22.07 -67.58
C GLY A 822 -1.02 -21.06 -66.76
N GLY A 823 -0.13 -20.30 -67.40
CA GLY A 823 0.79 -19.38 -66.72
C GLY A 823 0.10 -18.10 -66.22
N LEU A 824 0.38 -17.72 -64.98
CA LEU A 824 -0.11 -16.50 -64.35
C LEU A 824 1.01 -15.83 -63.53
N ALA A 825 1.17 -14.53 -63.71
CA ALA A 825 1.92 -13.66 -62.82
C ALA A 825 0.99 -12.57 -62.27
N GLY A 826 1.41 -11.84 -61.25
CA GLY A 826 0.59 -10.73 -60.75
C GLY A 826 1.26 -9.89 -59.70
N LYS A 827 0.68 -8.72 -59.44
CA LYS A 827 1.10 -7.80 -58.39
C LYS A 827 -0.08 -7.00 -57.88
N GLY A 828 0.02 -6.45 -56.69
CA GLY A 828 -1.02 -5.59 -56.16
C GLY A 828 -0.68 -5.00 -54.81
N THR A 829 -1.58 -4.15 -54.32
CA THR A 829 -1.40 -3.39 -53.09
C THR A 829 -2.69 -3.44 -52.27
N PHE A 830 -2.59 -3.32 -50.95
CA PHE A 830 -3.73 -3.18 -50.05
C PHE A 830 -3.43 -2.11 -49.01
N GLU A 831 -4.45 -1.39 -48.58
CA GLU A 831 -4.41 -0.40 -47.52
C GLU A 831 -5.74 -0.38 -46.78
N PHE A 832 -5.71 -0.72 -45.51
CA PHE A 832 -6.82 -0.67 -44.58
C PHE A 832 -6.57 0.49 -43.61
N LEU A 833 -7.47 1.49 -43.66
CA LEU A 833 -7.51 2.68 -42.82
C LEU A 833 -8.83 2.70 -42.01
N PRO A 834 -8.92 3.44 -40.89
CA PRO A 834 -10.07 3.38 -40.00
C PRO A 834 -11.42 3.59 -40.73
N ALA A 835 -11.47 4.54 -41.66
CA ALA A 835 -12.67 4.90 -42.42
C ALA A 835 -12.72 4.36 -43.86
N ARG A 836 -11.68 3.65 -44.34
CA ARG A 836 -11.58 3.28 -45.76
C ARG A 836 -10.73 2.03 -45.97
N THR A 837 -11.18 1.18 -46.88
CA THR A 837 -10.43 0.01 -47.36
C THR A 837 -10.11 0.22 -48.83
N GLU A 838 -8.82 0.24 -49.17
CA GLU A 838 -8.30 0.33 -50.54
C GLU A 838 -7.52 -0.93 -50.90
N TRP A 839 -7.72 -1.46 -52.10
CA TRP A 839 -6.84 -2.50 -52.64
C TRP A 839 -6.76 -2.44 -54.16
N SER A 840 -5.68 -2.97 -54.73
CA SER A 840 -5.50 -3.11 -56.17
C SER A 840 -4.82 -4.43 -56.51
N CYS A 841 -5.16 -5.00 -57.66
CA CYS A 841 -4.60 -6.25 -58.13
C CYS A 841 -4.51 -6.24 -59.65
N GLU A 842 -3.34 -6.60 -60.18
CA GLU A 842 -3.04 -6.78 -61.59
C GLU A 842 -2.53 -8.20 -61.82
N PHE A 843 -3.26 -8.97 -62.62
CA PHE A 843 -2.85 -10.28 -63.11
C PHE A 843 -2.31 -10.19 -64.53
N THR A 844 -1.24 -10.90 -64.81
CA THR A 844 -0.58 -10.99 -66.12
C THR A 844 -0.57 -12.46 -66.56
N PRO A 845 -1.61 -12.92 -67.28
CA PRO A 845 -1.57 -14.25 -67.89
C PRO A 845 -0.43 -14.35 -68.89
N ALA A 846 0.22 -15.52 -68.95
CA ALA A 846 1.30 -15.82 -69.88
C ALA A 846 1.11 -17.23 -70.44
N ASP A 847 0.82 -17.31 -71.74
CA ASP A 847 0.43 -18.54 -72.42
C ASP A 847 -0.73 -19.28 -71.72
N ALA A 848 -1.65 -18.50 -71.14
CA ALA A 848 -2.80 -19.02 -70.42
C ALA A 848 -3.92 -19.44 -71.37
N SER A 849 -4.91 -20.14 -70.85
CA SER A 849 -6.18 -20.40 -71.52
C SER A 849 -7.33 -19.96 -70.63
N LEU A 850 -8.32 -19.27 -71.22
CA LEU A 850 -9.54 -18.88 -70.56
C LEU A 850 -10.68 -19.70 -71.16
N SER A 851 -11.38 -20.48 -70.33
CA SER A 851 -12.41 -21.40 -70.80
C SER A 851 -13.64 -21.37 -69.91
N GLY A 852 -14.83 -21.37 -70.51
CA GLY A 852 -16.12 -21.40 -69.83
C GLY A 852 -17.20 -20.75 -70.68
N ASN A 853 -18.48 -21.00 -70.39
CA ASN A 853 -19.60 -20.32 -71.05
C ASN A 853 -19.58 -20.37 -72.60
N GLY A 854 -19.10 -21.48 -73.18
CA GLY A 854 -18.96 -21.62 -74.64
C GLY A 854 -17.82 -20.83 -75.29
N LEU A 855 -17.06 -20.06 -74.51
CA LEU A 855 -15.85 -19.34 -74.92
C LEU A 855 -14.60 -20.15 -74.54
N ALA A 856 -13.67 -20.30 -75.48
CA ALA A 856 -12.35 -20.86 -75.21
C ALA A 856 -11.26 -20.03 -75.88
N LEU A 857 -10.52 -19.26 -75.10
CA LEU A 857 -9.34 -18.51 -75.52
C LEU A 857 -8.08 -19.30 -75.15
N ALA A 858 -7.16 -19.44 -76.09
CA ALA A 858 -5.88 -20.12 -75.92
C ALA A 858 -4.69 -19.21 -76.26
N ARG A 859 -3.54 -19.48 -75.66
CA ARG A 859 -2.31 -18.66 -75.75
C ARG A 859 -2.56 -17.21 -75.37
N LEU A 860 -3.27 -17.03 -74.25
CA LEU A 860 -3.65 -15.74 -73.70
C LEU A 860 -2.43 -15.09 -73.04
N SER A 861 -2.17 -13.83 -73.39
CA SER A 861 -1.16 -12.98 -72.78
C SER A 861 -1.72 -11.57 -72.59
N GLY A 862 -1.25 -10.81 -71.61
CA GLY A 862 -1.70 -9.43 -71.42
C GLY A 862 -1.86 -9.06 -69.95
N THR A 863 -2.69 -8.08 -69.64
CA THR A 863 -2.91 -7.60 -68.28
C THR A 863 -4.39 -7.54 -67.93
N LEU A 864 -4.73 -7.90 -66.69
CA LEU A 864 -6.05 -7.84 -66.09
C LEU A 864 -5.94 -7.08 -64.76
N ARG A 865 -6.48 -5.87 -64.70
CA ARG A 865 -6.56 -5.05 -63.48
C ARG A 865 -7.96 -5.15 -62.90
N LEU A 866 -8.05 -5.56 -61.64
CA LEU A 866 -9.32 -5.77 -60.96
C LEU A 866 -9.92 -4.46 -60.41
N PRO A 867 -11.25 -4.38 -60.24
CA PRO A 867 -11.91 -3.29 -59.52
C PRO A 867 -11.53 -3.37 -58.03
N GLY A 868 -10.67 -2.44 -57.61
CA GLY A 868 -10.28 -2.30 -56.21
C GLY A 868 -11.43 -1.80 -55.35
N GLY A 869 -11.56 -2.31 -54.12
CA GLY A 869 -12.43 -1.71 -53.11
C GLY A 869 -11.91 -0.32 -52.75
N GLY A 870 -12.80 0.67 -52.61
CA GLY A 870 -12.48 2.02 -52.15
C GLY A 870 -11.61 2.89 -53.07
N ALA A 871 -10.88 2.34 -54.05
CA ALA A 871 -10.04 3.10 -54.96
C ALA A 871 -10.91 3.95 -55.92
N ARG A 872 -10.74 5.27 -55.89
CA ARG A 872 -11.28 6.19 -56.92
C ARG A 872 -10.61 6.00 -58.30
N SER A 873 -9.89 4.89 -58.53
CA SER A 873 -9.08 4.68 -59.71
C SER A 873 -9.96 4.28 -60.90
N ARG A 874 -10.01 5.17 -61.89
CA ARG A 874 -10.79 5.06 -63.13
C ARG A 874 -10.29 3.98 -64.12
N ASN A 875 -9.41 3.07 -63.70
CA ASN A 875 -8.57 2.25 -64.61
C ASN A 875 -8.60 0.73 -64.36
N SER A 876 -9.66 0.18 -63.77
CA SER A 876 -9.87 -1.28 -63.73
C SER A 876 -10.29 -1.79 -65.12
N GLY A 877 -9.74 -2.92 -65.56
CA GLY A 877 -9.79 -3.36 -66.95
C GLY A 877 -8.50 -4.00 -67.42
N GLY A 878 -8.40 -4.30 -68.71
CA GLY A 878 -7.25 -5.03 -69.23
C GLY A 878 -7.17 -5.04 -70.74
N GLU A 879 -6.02 -5.49 -71.22
CA GLU A 879 -5.80 -5.86 -72.62
C GLU A 879 -5.29 -7.29 -72.66
N PHE A 880 -6.03 -8.17 -73.34
CA PHE A 880 -5.61 -9.53 -73.64
C PHE A 880 -5.26 -9.65 -75.11
N ARG A 881 -4.22 -10.43 -75.40
CA ARG A 881 -3.89 -10.98 -76.71
C ARG A 881 -4.04 -12.48 -76.65
N PHE A 882 -4.60 -13.08 -77.68
CA PHE A 882 -4.83 -14.52 -77.76
C PHE A 882 -4.39 -15.06 -79.10
N GLY A 883 -3.77 -16.24 -79.10
CA GLY A 883 -3.43 -16.93 -80.34
C GLY A 883 -4.67 -17.45 -81.06
N GLU A 884 -5.65 -17.94 -80.30
CA GLU A 884 -6.91 -18.46 -80.82
C GLU A 884 -8.05 -18.25 -79.81
N ALA A 885 -9.23 -17.85 -80.30
CA ALA A 885 -10.49 -17.84 -79.56
C ALA A 885 -11.50 -18.69 -80.32
N LYS A 886 -12.07 -19.68 -79.66
CA LYS A 886 -13.15 -20.49 -80.20
C LYS A 886 -14.48 -20.00 -79.61
N LEU A 887 -15.38 -19.59 -80.50
CA LEU A 887 -16.75 -19.16 -80.26
C LEU A 887 -17.66 -20.14 -81.01
N ASP A 888 -18.05 -21.23 -80.34
CA ASP A 888 -18.76 -22.35 -80.97
C ASP A 888 -18.01 -22.92 -82.21
N ASP A 889 -18.55 -22.74 -83.42
CA ASP A 889 -17.94 -23.16 -84.69
C ASP A 889 -16.99 -22.13 -85.33
N VAL A 890 -16.80 -20.98 -84.70
CA VAL A 890 -15.98 -19.88 -85.23
C VAL A 890 -14.67 -19.75 -84.46
N ALA A 891 -13.56 -19.84 -85.19
CA ALA A 891 -12.23 -19.62 -84.66
C ALA A 891 -11.72 -18.23 -85.06
N ILE A 892 -11.45 -17.39 -84.07
CA ILE A 892 -10.75 -16.11 -84.21
C ILE A 892 -9.28 -16.34 -83.89
N ARG A 893 -8.36 -15.97 -84.77
CA ARG A 893 -6.91 -16.16 -84.57
C ARG A 893 -6.17 -14.84 -84.44
N ASN A 894 -5.06 -14.85 -83.69
CA ASN A 894 -4.17 -13.71 -83.47
C ASN A 894 -4.93 -12.43 -83.09
N GLY A 895 -5.78 -12.55 -82.06
CA GLY A 895 -6.67 -11.47 -81.66
C GLY A 895 -6.22 -10.71 -80.43
N SER A 896 -6.88 -9.58 -80.21
CA SER A 896 -6.73 -8.72 -79.04
C SER A 896 -8.10 -8.28 -78.53
N LEU A 897 -8.21 -8.08 -77.22
CA LEU A 897 -9.42 -7.68 -76.51
C LEU A 897 -9.02 -6.66 -75.44
N SER A 898 -9.58 -5.45 -75.50
CA SER A 898 -9.43 -4.43 -74.49
C SER A 898 -10.77 -4.17 -73.82
N PHE A 899 -10.78 -4.13 -72.50
CA PHE A 899 -12.00 -3.98 -71.71
C PHE A 899 -11.74 -3.13 -70.45
N ARG A 900 -12.80 -2.58 -69.89
CA ARG A 900 -12.82 -1.79 -68.66
C ARG A 900 -13.86 -2.37 -67.71
N LEU A 901 -13.52 -2.40 -66.43
CA LEU A 901 -14.39 -2.89 -65.36
C LEU A 901 -14.86 -1.69 -64.56
N LEU A 902 -16.10 -1.23 -64.81
CA LEU A 902 -16.67 -0.07 -64.13
C LEU A 902 -17.14 -0.40 -62.72
N ARG A 903 -17.71 -1.61 -62.56
CA ARG A 903 -18.22 -2.19 -61.30
C ARG A 903 -17.92 -3.69 -61.30
N PRO A 904 -17.94 -4.38 -60.15
CA PRO A 904 -17.76 -5.84 -60.10
C PRO A 904 -18.71 -6.63 -61.03
N GLU A 905 -19.90 -6.07 -61.28
CA GLU A 905 -20.95 -6.66 -62.10
C GLU A 905 -21.02 -6.11 -63.54
N GLU A 906 -20.21 -5.10 -63.90
CA GLU A 906 -20.27 -4.44 -65.22
C GLU A 906 -18.90 -4.40 -65.91
N CYS A 907 -18.82 -4.97 -67.11
CA CYS A 907 -17.62 -5.05 -67.95
C CYS A 907 -17.87 -4.40 -69.33
N ASP A 908 -17.20 -3.29 -69.60
CA ASP A 908 -17.20 -2.62 -70.90
C ASP A 908 -16.15 -3.22 -71.81
N ILE A 909 -16.55 -3.82 -72.93
CA ILE A 909 -15.64 -4.19 -74.00
C ILE A 909 -15.38 -2.95 -74.86
N LEU A 910 -14.15 -2.43 -74.81
CA LEU A 910 -13.76 -1.19 -75.49
C LEU A 910 -13.35 -1.42 -76.94
N SER A 911 -12.60 -2.49 -77.17
CA SER A 911 -12.20 -2.90 -78.51
C SER A 911 -11.88 -4.39 -78.54
N ALA A 912 -12.21 -5.05 -79.64
CA ALA A 912 -11.77 -6.40 -79.92
C ALA A 912 -11.33 -6.48 -81.38
N GLY A 913 -10.40 -7.37 -81.70
CA GLY A 913 -10.00 -7.62 -83.07
C GLY A 913 -9.24 -8.92 -83.23
N GLY A 914 -9.13 -9.41 -84.47
CA GLY A 914 -8.43 -10.65 -84.79
C GLY A 914 -8.66 -11.06 -86.24
N THR A 915 -8.37 -12.32 -86.54
CA THR A 915 -8.58 -12.90 -87.88
C THR A 915 -9.69 -13.94 -87.82
N VAL A 916 -10.78 -13.76 -88.57
CA VAL A 916 -11.92 -14.69 -88.64
C VAL A 916 -12.08 -15.13 -90.09
N TRP A 917 -12.11 -16.44 -90.32
CA TRP A 917 -12.25 -17.04 -91.65
C TRP A 917 -11.35 -16.36 -92.71
N GLY A 918 -10.06 -16.17 -92.40
CA GLY A 918 -9.08 -15.56 -93.30
C GLY A 918 -9.09 -14.02 -93.41
N GLY A 919 -10.13 -13.35 -92.90
CA GLY A 919 -10.27 -11.88 -92.93
C GLY A 919 -9.98 -11.18 -91.59
N ARG A 920 -9.68 -9.88 -91.62
CA ARG A 920 -9.48 -9.07 -90.41
C ARG A 920 -10.83 -8.67 -89.82
N ALA A 921 -11.05 -8.98 -88.56
CA ALA A 921 -12.24 -8.62 -87.80
C ALA A 921 -11.90 -7.58 -86.73
N ARG A 922 -12.77 -6.59 -86.54
CA ARG A 922 -12.67 -5.58 -85.48
C ARG A 922 -14.06 -5.24 -84.95
N LEU A 923 -14.18 -5.06 -83.64
CA LEU A 923 -15.39 -4.57 -83.02
C LEU A 923 -15.79 -3.20 -83.59
N ALA A 924 -17.06 -3.05 -83.96
CA ALA A 924 -17.62 -1.84 -84.57
C ALA A 924 -17.75 -0.69 -83.57
N ALA A 925 -18.26 -0.98 -82.37
CA ALA A 925 -18.43 -0.04 -81.28
C ALA A 925 -18.28 -0.75 -79.93
N PRO A 926 -17.84 -0.05 -78.87
CA PRO A 926 -17.84 -0.59 -77.51
C PRO A 926 -19.23 -1.05 -77.06
N PHE A 927 -19.29 -2.08 -76.21
CA PHE A 927 -20.53 -2.56 -75.60
C PHE A 927 -20.29 -3.00 -74.15
N THR A 928 -21.34 -3.03 -73.33
CA THR A 928 -21.25 -3.39 -71.90
C THR A 928 -21.91 -4.75 -71.64
N LEU A 929 -21.21 -5.60 -70.90
CA LEU A 929 -21.73 -6.84 -70.32
C LEU A 929 -22.08 -6.59 -68.85
N ARG A 930 -23.31 -6.92 -68.44
CA ARG A 930 -23.75 -6.82 -67.04
C ARG A 930 -24.14 -8.19 -66.50
N ALA A 931 -23.80 -8.48 -65.25
CA ALA A 931 -24.32 -9.66 -64.57
C ALA A 931 -25.86 -9.57 -64.49
N GLY A 932 -26.56 -10.63 -64.90
CA GLY A 932 -28.03 -10.71 -64.87
C GLY A 932 -28.77 -10.17 -66.11
N THR A 933 -28.09 -9.60 -67.11
CA THR A 933 -28.73 -9.29 -68.41
C THR A 933 -28.80 -10.52 -69.33
N GLU A 934 -29.88 -10.74 -70.08
CA GLU A 934 -30.02 -11.96 -70.90
C GLU A 934 -28.99 -12.08 -72.04
N ALA A 935 -28.69 -10.98 -72.75
CA ALA A 935 -27.69 -10.94 -73.82
C ALA A 935 -27.25 -9.51 -74.20
N ALA A 936 -26.07 -9.40 -74.82
CA ALA A 936 -25.55 -8.19 -75.46
C ALA A 936 -25.26 -8.44 -76.95
N ASP A 937 -25.69 -7.54 -77.83
CA ASP A 937 -25.43 -7.64 -79.27
C ASP A 937 -24.16 -6.84 -79.64
N ALA A 938 -23.19 -7.51 -80.24
CA ALA A 938 -21.88 -6.98 -80.61
C ALA A 938 -21.69 -6.98 -82.13
N GLY A 939 -21.56 -5.80 -82.74
CA GLY A 939 -21.23 -5.64 -84.15
C GLY A 939 -19.72 -5.80 -84.40
N ILE A 940 -19.34 -6.61 -85.37
CA ILE A 940 -17.96 -6.89 -85.77
C ILE A 940 -17.78 -6.52 -87.25
N VAL A 941 -17.00 -5.48 -87.51
CA VAL A 941 -16.59 -5.11 -88.87
C VAL A 941 -15.51 -6.07 -89.35
N VAL A 942 -15.74 -6.68 -90.51
CA VAL A 942 -14.82 -7.61 -91.16
C VAL A 942 -14.33 -7.05 -92.48
N ARG A 943 -13.05 -7.29 -92.79
CA ARG A 943 -12.41 -6.93 -94.05
C ARG A 943 -11.64 -8.11 -94.62
N GLY A 944 -11.94 -8.50 -95.85
CA GLY A 944 -11.31 -9.60 -96.56
C GLY A 944 -11.69 -10.99 -96.05
N LEU A 945 -12.91 -11.16 -95.53
CA LEU A 945 -13.44 -12.42 -94.99
C LEU A 945 -13.69 -13.43 -96.11
N GLU A 946 -13.22 -14.67 -95.97
CA GLU A 946 -13.45 -15.72 -96.97
C GLU A 946 -14.86 -16.31 -96.83
N TRP A 947 -15.66 -16.21 -97.89
CA TRP A 947 -17.04 -16.70 -97.90
C TRP A 947 -17.17 -18.17 -97.49
N ALA A 948 -16.20 -19.00 -97.88
CA ALA A 948 -16.13 -20.41 -97.54
C ALA A 948 -16.17 -20.70 -96.03
N GLY A 949 -15.67 -19.79 -95.20
CA GLY A 949 -15.73 -19.94 -93.73
C GLY A 949 -17.13 -19.69 -93.17
N LEU A 950 -17.80 -18.63 -93.62
CA LEU A 950 -19.18 -18.30 -93.24
C LEU A 950 -20.16 -19.35 -93.74
N LEU A 951 -20.05 -19.78 -94.99
CA LEU A 951 -20.95 -20.77 -95.57
C LEU A 951 -20.89 -22.10 -94.81
N ARG A 952 -19.67 -22.55 -94.45
CA ARG A 952 -19.49 -23.76 -93.66
C ARG A 952 -20.06 -23.63 -92.24
N SER A 953 -20.00 -22.46 -91.62
CA SER A 953 -20.61 -22.26 -90.30
C SER A 953 -22.14 -22.36 -90.35
N LEU A 954 -22.76 -21.94 -91.47
CA LEU A 954 -24.19 -22.11 -91.77
C LEU A 954 -24.58 -23.52 -92.24
N GLY A 955 -23.63 -24.45 -92.40
CA GLY A 955 -23.87 -25.82 -92.89
C GLY A 955 -24.02 -25.93 -94.41
N LEU A 956 -23.61 -24.90 -95.16
CA LEU A 956 -23.63 -24.86 -96.62
C LEU A 956 -22.26 -25.29 -97.21
N PRO A 957 -22.21 -25.73 -98.49
CA PRO A 957 -20.97 -25.99 -99.21
C PRO A 957 -20.07 -24.74 -99.23
N GLY A 958 -18.78 -24.91 -98.93
CA GLY A 958 -17.83 -23.79 -98.82
C GLY A 958 -17.43 -23.16 -100.16
N ASP A 959 -17.67 -23.84 -101.28
CA ASP A 959 -17.37 -23.39 -102.64
C ASP A 959 -18.58 -22.73 -103.34
N LEU A 960 -19.63 -22.42 -102.57
CA LEU A 960 -20.86 -21.82 -103.07
C LEU A 960 -20.67 -20.37 -103.53
N ILE A 961 -19.77 -19.64 -102.86
CA ILE A 961 -19.39 -18.27 -103.17
C ILE A 961 -17.87 -18.20 -103.11
N ASP A 962 -17.23 -17.93 -104.24
CA ASP A 962 -15.79 -17.68 -104.29
C ASP A 962 -15.45 -16.23 -103.93
N GLY A 963 -14.25 -16.03 -103.35
CA GLY A 963 -13.70 -14.70 -103.08
C GLY A 963 -13.79 -14.25 -101.62
N ARG A 964 -13.71 -12.93 -101.41
CA ARG A 964 -13.64 -12.30 -100.09
C ARG A 964 -14.67 -11.18 -99.92
N ALA A 965 -15.08 -10.95 -98.68
CA ALA A 965 -16.13 -10.00 -98.32
C ALA A 965 -15.69 -9.01 -97.24
N ASP A 966 -16.26 -7.83 -97.30
CA ASP A 966 -16.18 -6.77 -96.29
C ASP A 966 -17.59 -6.46 -95.77
N GLY A 967 -17.75 -6.21 -94.48
CA GLY A 967 -19.05 -5.85 -93.92
C GLY A 967 -19.11 -5.97 -92.41
N THR A 968 -20.29 -6.21 -91.86
CA THR A 968 -20.53 -6.29 -90.41
C THR A 968 -21.23 -7.59 -90.03
N LEU A 969 -20.70 -8.29 -89.04
CA LEU A 969 -21.31 -9.46 -88.40
C LEU A 969 -21.85 -9.04 -87.04
N PHE A 970 -23.12 -9.30 -86.73
CA PHE A 970 -23.68 -9.06 -85.40
C PHE A 970 -23.75 -10.36 -84.62
N TRP A 971 -23.11 -10.36 -83.45
CA TRP A 971 -23.04 -11.50 -82.55
C TRP A 971 -23.82 -11.22 -81.29
N ARG A 972 -24.68 -12.15 -80.89
CA ARG A 972 -25.37 -12.13 -79.61
C ARG A 972 -24.55 -12.88 -78.57
N ILE A 973 -24.16 -12.18 -77.51
CA ILE A 973 -23.36 -12.70 -76.40
C ILE A 973 -24.28 -12.82 -75.19
N HIS A 974 -24.55 -14.05 -74.75
CA HIS A 974 -25.44 -14.30 -73.62
C HIS A 974 -24.69 -14.23 -72.27
N ALA A 975 -25.27 -13.59 -71.27
CA ALA A 975 -24.62 -13.50 -69.95
C ALA A 975 -24.90 -14.73 -69.05
N ASP A 976 -25.83 -15.60 -69.44
CA ASP A 976 -26.17 -16.87 -68.75
C ASP A 976 -25.23 -18.04 -69.08
N GLY A 977 -24.20 -17.78 -69.87
CA GLY A 977 -23.17 -18.75 -70.23
C GLY A 977 -23.46 -19.58 -71.47
N ARG A 978 -24.54 -19.28 -72.22
CA ARG A 978 -24.74 -19.85 -73.57
C ARG A 978 -23.64 -19.35 -74.54
N PRO A 979 -23.20 -20.20 -75.48
CA PRO A 979 -22.18 -19.82 -76.45
C PRO A 979 -22.63 -18.60 -77.28
N PRO A 980 -21.72 -17.66 -77.60
CA PRO A 980 -22.04 -16.55 -78.48
C PRO A 980 -22.55 -17.05 -79.83
N ALA A 981 -23.67 -16.51 -80.28
CA ALA A 981 -24.31 -16.89 -81.53
C ALA A 981 -24.22 -15.74 -82.53
N LEU A 982 -23.98 -16.05 -83.80
CA LEU A 982 -24.22 -15.07 -84.85
C LEU A 982 -25.73 -14.76 -84.82
N ALA A 983 -26.12 -13.49 -84.90
CA ALA A 983 -27.52 -13.04 -84.92
C ALA A 983 -27.91 -12.50 -86.29
N SER A 984 -26.99 -11.75 -86.92
CA SER A 984 -27.13 -11.30 -88.31
C SER A 984 -25.77 -11.07 -88.93
N ALA A 985 -25.71 -11.03 -90.26
CA ALA A 985 -24.51 -10.68 -91.01
C ALA A 985 -24.89 -9.85 -92.22
N GLU A 986 -24.14 -8.79 -92.47
CA GLU A 986 -24.29 -7.96 -93.65
C GLU A 986 -22.93 -7.79 -94.31
N LEU A 987 -22.72 -8.48 -95.43
CA LEU A 987 -21.44 -8.56 -96.11
C LEU A 987 -21.57 -8.12 -97.55
N THR A 988 -20.52 -7.50 -98.06
CA THR A 988 -20.42 -7.02 -99.43
C THR A 988 -19.09 -7.46 -100.04
N ALA A 989 -19.09 -7.89 -101.29
CA ALA A 989 -17.88 -8.13 -102.05
C ALA A 989 -17.91 -7.26 -103.31
N ALA A 990 -16.85 -6.48 -103.52
CA ALA A 990 -16.71 -5.57 -104.66
C ALA A 990 -15.92 -6.17 -105.85
N ALA A 991 -15.37 -7.38 -105.68
CA ALA A 991 -14.54 -8.04 -106.68
C ALA A 991 -14.95 -9.51 -106.90
N GLY A 992 -15.61 -9.75 -108.04
CA GLY A 992 -15.51 -10.95 -108.90
C GLY A 992 -15.47 -12.34 -108.24
N GLY A 993 -16.62 -12.96 -107.97
CA GLY A 993 -16.71 -14.35 -107.50
C GLY A 993 -17.76 -15.18 -108.25
N LYS A 994 -17.51 -16.48 -108.45
CA LYS A 994 -18.53 -17.44 -108.92
C LYS A 994 -19.49 -17.78 -107.79
N LEU A 995 -20.79 -17.70 -108.07
CA LEU A 995 -21.88 -18.15 -107.20
C LEU A 995 -22.47 -19.44 -107.76
N LYS A 996 -22.53 -20.48 -106.94
CA LYS A 996 -23.18 -21.76 -107.28
C LYS A 996 -24.53 -21.86 -106.58
N LEU A 997 -25.56 -21.21 -107.12
CA LEU A 997 -26.88 -21.11 -106.49
C LEU A 997 -27.65 -22.44 -106.47
N GLU A 998 -27.25 -23.45 -107.26
CA GLU A 998 -27.89 -24.78 -107.27
C GLU A 998 -27.98 -25.39 -105.86
N ALA A 999 -26.93 -25.25 -105.05
CA ALA A 999 -26.90 -25.78 -103.69
C ALA A 999 -27.83 -25.04 -102.71
N LEU A 1000 -28.37 -23.87 -103.09
CA LEU A 1000 -29.35 -23.12 -102.30
C LEU A 1000 -30.81 -23.31 -102.77
N GLU A 1001 -31.05 -23.96 -103.91
CA GLU A 1001 -32.41 -24.22 -104.45
C GLU A 1001 -33.38 -24.86 -103.44
N PRO A 1002 -32.97 -25.82 -102.57
CA PRO A 1002 -33.87 -26.43 -101.59
C PRO A 1002 -34.36 -25.46 -100.51
N PHE A 1003 -33.66 -24.34 -100.31
CA PHE A 1003 -33.90 -23.41 -99.20
C PHE A 1003 -34.70 -22.17 -99.61
N VAL A 1004 -35.15 -22.05 -100.86
CA VAL A 1004 -35.84 -20.85 -101.37
C VAL A 1004 -37.18 -20.66 -100.66
N GLN A 1005 -37.46 -19.44 -100.15
CA GLN A 1005 -38.78 -19.14 -99.61
C GLN A 1005 -39.83 -19.09 -100.71
N ALA A 1006 -40.85 -19.94 -100.61
CA ALA A 1006 -42.06 -19.80 -101.40
C ALA A 1006 -42.83 -18.57 -100.90
N GLY A 1007 -42.74 -17.45 -101.61
CA GLY A 1007 -43.60 -16.30 -101.35
C GLY A 1007 -45.07 -16.71 -101.45
N SER A 1008 -45.90 -16.25 -100.51
CA SER A 1008 -47.36 -16.35 -100.62
C SER A 1008 -47.80 -15.67 -101.92
N SER A 1009 -48.48 -16.44 -102.79
CA SER A 1009 -48.89 -16.15 -104.17
C SER A 1009 -47.82 -16.38 -105.25
N GLY A 1010 -48.09 -17.31 -106.19
CA GLY A 1010 -47.58 -17.43 -107.59
C GLY A 1010 -46.08 -17.37 -107.92
N SER A 1011 -45.21 -16.96 -106.98
CA SER A 1011 -43.83 -16.51 -107.19
C SER A 1011 -42.81 -17.66 -107.15
N ALA A 1012 -43.13 -18.77 -106.47
CA ALA A 1012 -42.19 -19.87 -106.26
C ALA A 1012 -41.77 -20.58 -107.58
N ALA A 1013 -42.68 -20.68 -108.56
CA ALA A 1013 -42.37 -21.26 -109.87
C ALA A 1013 -41.47 -20.32 -110.70
N ARG A 1014 -41.74 -19.00 -110.71
CA ARG A 1014 -40.89 -18.00 -111.38
C ARG A 1014 -39.50 -17.90 -110.74
N GLN A 1015 -39.40 -17.92 -109.42
CA GLN A 1015 -38.11 -17.90 -108.72
C GLN A 1015 -37.30 -19.17 -108.97
N ARG A 1016 -37.92 -20.37 -109.06
CA ARG A 1016 -37.22 -21.61 -109.46
C ARG A 1016 -36.68 -21.56 -110.89
N ILE A 1017 -37.43 -20.97 -111.81
CA ILE A 1017 -36.97 -20.75 -113.20
C ILE A 1017 -35.77 -19.79 -113.21
N LEU A 1018 -35.86 -18.69 -112.46
CA LEU A 1018 -34.77 -17.71 -112.33
C LEU A 1018 -33.51 -18.37 -111.72
N LEU A 1019 -33.67 -19.22 -110.70
CA LEU A 1019 -32.57 -19.95 -110.08
C LEU A 1019 -31.93 -20.98 -111.01
N ASN A 1020 -32.73 -21.70 -111.82
CA ASN A 1020 -32.22 -22.60 -112.86
C ASN A 1020 -31.37 -21.85 -113.90
N LEU A 1021 -31.72 -20.59 -114.22
CA LEU A 1021 -30.95 -19.73 -115.14
C LEU A 1021 -29.69 -19.13 -114.47
N LEU A 1022 -29.70 -18.96 -113.14
CA LEU A 1022 -28.64 -18.33 -112.35
C LEU A 1022 -27.78 -19.35 -111.57
N ARG A 1023 -27.85 -20.64 -111.90
CA ARG A 1023 -27.17 -21.75 -111.18
C ARG A 1023 -25.68 -21.51 -110.97
N ASP A 1024 -24.98 -21.07 -112.01
CA ASP A 1024 -23.62 -20.56 -111.95
C ASP A 1024 -23.68 -19.06 -112.31
N PHE A 1025 -23.32 -18.16 -111.42
CA PHE A 1025 -23.37 -16.72 -111.67
C PHE A 1025 -22.02 -16.05 -111.37
N ASN A 1026 -21.47 -15.32 -112.33
CA ASN A 1026 -20.27 -14.53 -112.14
C ASN A 1026 -20.67 -13.15 -111.60
N SER A 1027 -20.57 -12.99 -110.28
CA SER A 1027 -20.91 -11.74 -109.61
C SER A 1027 -19.78 -10.71 -109.73
N ARG A 1028 -20.12 -9.46 -110.07
CA ARG A 1028 -19.21 -8.31 -110.00
C ARG A 1028 -19.34 -7.60 -108.67
N SER A 1029 -20.57 -7.50 -108.15
CA SER A 1029 -20.84 -7.13 -106.78
C SER A 1029 -21.81 -8.11 -106.14
N LEU A 1030 -21.62 -8.35 -104.85
CA LEU A 1030 -22.42 -9.27 -104.07
C LEU A 1030 -22.69 -8.63 -102.72
N ARG A 1031 -23.95 -8.63 -102.28
CA ARG A 1031 -24.37 -8.28 -100.93
C ARG A 1031 -25.12 -9.46 -100.34
N LEU A 1032 -24.64 -9.92 -99.20
CA LEU A 1032 -25.25 -10.98 -98.40
C LEU A 1032 -25.80 -10.33 -97.14
N ARG A 1033 -27.10 -10.50 -96.88
CA ARG A 1033 -27.73 -10.15 -95.61
C ARG A 1033 -28.30 -11.42 -94.99
N LEU A 1034 -27.96 -11.68 -93.74
CA LEU A 1034 -28.33 -12.86 -92.99
C LEU A 1034 -29.03 -12.40 -91.71
N GLU A 1035 -30.21 -12.94 -91.42
CA GLU A 1035 -30.98 -12.63 -90.20
C GLU A 1035 -31.56 -13.91 -89.59
N GLU A 1036 -31.65 -13.98 -88.27
CA GLU A 1036 -32.28 -15.11 -87.58
C GLU A 1036 -33.81 -15.14 -87.83
N ALA A 1037 -34.36 -16.30 -88.18
CA ALA A 1037 -35.78 -16.43 -88.51
C ALA A 1037 -36.65 -16.71 -87.27
N SER A 1038 -37.86 -16.13 -87.22
CA SER A 1038 -38.86 -16.38 -86.16
C SER A 1038 -39.31 -17.86 -86.20
N GLY A 1039 -38.72 -18.70 -85.34
CA GLY A 1039 -38.95 -20.15 -85.29
C GLY A 1039 -37.72 -21.03 -85.50
N GLY A 1040 -36.51 -20.47 -85.62
CA GLY A 1040 -35.26 -21.22 -85.80
C GLY A 1040 -34.79 -21.27 -87.26
N GLY A 1041 -33.46 -21.31 -87.43
CA GLY A 1041 -32.79 -21.20 -88.73
C GLY A 1041 -32.46 -19.77 -89.15
N TRP A 1042 -32.05 -19.61 -90.40
CA TRP A 1042 -31.51 -18.37 -90.95
C TRP A 1042 -32.26 -17.92 -92.21
N LEU A 1043 -32.60 -16.64 -92.27
CA LEU A 1043 -33.01 -15.95 -93.49
C LEU A 1043 -31.77 -15.38 -94.18
N LEU A 1044 -31.37 -15.98 -95.29
CA LEU A 1044 -30.27 -15.53 -96.14
C LEU A 1044 -30.84 -14.77 -97.34
N SER A 1045 -30.61 -13.47 -97.42
CA SER A 1045 -30.85 -12.65 -98.60
C SER A 1045 -29.54 -12.44 -99.36
N LEU A 1046 -29.49 -12.92 -100.60
CA LEU A 1046 -28.34 -12.77 -101.47
C LEU A 1046 -28.74 -11.86 -102.63
N SER A 1047 -28.13 -10.68 -102.67
CA SER A 1047 -28.27 -9.71 -103.75
C SER A 1047 -26.99 -9.67 -104.55
N ALA A 1048 -27.03 -10.01 -105.84
CA ALA A 1048 -25.84 -10.02 -106.68
C ALA A 1048 -26.10 -9.28 -107.98
N ALA A 1049 -25.10 -8.53 -108.44
CA ALA A 1049 -25.07 -7.91 -109.76
C ALA A 1049 -23.88 -8.45 -110.56
N GLY A 1050 -24.13 -8.91 -111.78
CA GLY A 1050 -23.13 -9.61 -112.58
C GLY A 1050 -23.73 -10.29 -113.80
N ARG A 1051 -23.08 -11.36 -114.28
CA ARG A 1051 -23.53 -12.09 -115.48
C ARG A 1051 -23.78 -13.57 -115.19
N PRO A 1052 -24.84 -14.17 -115.74
CA PRO A 1052 -25.03 -15.62 -115.72
C PRO A 1052 -23.82 -16.35 -116.33
N GLY A 1053 -23.46 -17.49 -115.76
CA GLY A 1053 -22.49 -18.42 -116.34
C GLY A 1053 -23.07 -19.19 -117.54
N GLN A 1054 -22.40 -20.25 -117.97
CA GLN A 1054 -22.89 -21.09 -119.07
C GLN A 1054 -24.22 -21.76 -118.68
N LEU A 1055 -25.31 -21.33 -119.31
CA LEU A 1055 -26.67 -21.85 -119.13
C LEU A 1055 -26.74 -23.37 -119.39
N GLN A 1056 -26.77 -24.18 -118.34
CA GLN A 1056 -27.06 -25.63 -118.43
C GLN A 1056 -28.54 -25.90 -118.13
N ILE A 1057 -29.41 -25.67 -119.12
CA ILE A 1057 -30.84 -26.03 -119.01
C ILE A 1057 -30.97 -27.54 -119.25
N ARG A 1058 -31.29 -28.31 -118.20
CA ARG A 1058 -31.48 -29.77 -118.25
C ARG A 1058 -32.92 -30.20 -118.55
N ASP A 1059 -33.89 -29.32 -118.36
CA ASP A 1059 -35.32 -29.63 -118.60
C ASP A 1059 -35.68 -29.38 -120.08
N GLU A 1060 -36.09 -30.44 -120.80
CA GLU A 1060 -36.40 -30.39 -122.23
C GLU A 1060 -37.54 -29.43 -122.57
N ASN A 1061 -38.49 -29.25 -121.64
CA ASN A 1061 -39.60 -28.32 -121.82
C ASN A 1061 -39.12 -26.85 -121.81
N TYR A 1062 -38.09 -26.53 -121.02
CA TYR A 1062 -37.50 -25.19 -120.99
C TYR A 1062 -36.57 -24.90 -122.18
N ARG A 1063 -35.88 -25.93 -122.70
CA ARG A 1063 -35.07 -25.78 -123.94
C ARG A 1063 -35.93 -25.39 -125.15
N ARG A 1064 -37.18 -25.86 -125.21
CA ARG A 1064 -38.12 -25.46 -126.27
C ARG A 1064 -38.60 -24.02 -126.10
N LEU A 1065 -38.89 -23.58 -124.86
CA LEU A 1065 -39.33 -22.21 -124.59
C LEU A 1065 -38.25 -21.17 -124.93
N ILE A 1066 -36.99 -21.44 -124.58
CA ILE A 1066 -35.87 -20.49 -124.77
C ILE A 1066 -35.37 -20.44 -126.22
N ARG A 1067 -35.62 -21.46 -127.06
CA ARG A 1067 -35.34 -21.38 -128.51
C ARG A 1067 -36.31 -20.46 -129.27
N SER A 1068 -37.46 -20.13 -128.68
CA SER A 1068 -38.48 -19.27 -129.30
C SER A 1068 -38.37 -17.79 -128.91
N VAL A 1069 -37.43 -17.44 -128.02
CA VAL A 1069 -37.25 -16.09 -127.50
C VAL A 1069 -35.75 -15.76 -127.43
N ASP A 1070 -35.34 -14.65 -128.04
CA ASP A 1070 -33.97 -14.14 -127.98
C ASP A 1070 -33.49 -14.03 -126.51
N PRO A 1071 -32.36 -14.63 -126.12
CA PRO A 1071 -31.78 -14.46 -124.78
C PRO A 1071 -31.63 -12.99 -124.34
N ALA A 1072 -31.44 -12.07 -125.30
CA ALA A 1072 -31.42 -10.63 -125.06
C ALA A 1072 -32.76 -10.08 -124.54
N ALA A 1073 -33.90 -10.69 -124.91
CA ALA A 1073 -35.24 -10.27 -124.46
C ALA A 1073 -35.50 -10.61 -122.97
N PHE A 1074 -34.71 -11.51 -122.39
CA PHE A 1074 -34.70 -11.78 -120.95
C PHE A 1074 -33.62 -10.98 -120.18
N GLY A 1075 -32.88 -10.10 -120.87
CA GLY A 1075 -31.79 -9.33 -120.29
C GLY A 1075 -30.54 -10.16 -119.92
N LEU A 1076 -30.43 -11.40 -120.42
CA LEU A 1076 -29.39 -12.36 -120.03
C LEU A 1076 -27.99 -12.08 -120.63
N ASP A 1077 -27.90 -11.19 -121.63
CA ASP A 1077 -26.64 -10.77 -122.25
C ASP A 1077 -26.00 -9.54 -121.56
N GLY A 1078 -26.71 -8.92 -120.61
CA GLY A 1078 -26.28 -7.73 -119.85
C GLY A 1078 -25.85 -8.04 -118.41
N GLU A 1079 -25.41 -7.01 -117.67
CA GLU A 1079 -25.33 -7.14 -116.20
C GLU A 1079 -26.75 -7.23 -115.64
N ILE A 1080 -27.05 -8.30 -114.92
CA ILE A 1080 -28.31 -8.54 -114.23
C ILE A 1080 -28.07 -8.34 -112.75
N GLU A 1081 -28.99 -7.65 -112.10
CA GLU A 1081 -29.09 -7.58 -110.64
C GLU A 1081 -30.28 -8.43 -110.19
N PHE A 1082 -30.06 -9.28 -109.19
CA PHE A 1082 -31.12 -10.07 -108.59
C PHE A 1082 -30.97 -10.11 -107.07
N THR A 1083 -32.09 -10.31 -106.38
CA THR A 1083 -32.12 -10.61 -104.94
C THR A 1083 -32.94 -11.88 -104.72
N VAL A 1084 -32.33 -12.89 -104.07
CA VAL A 1084 -33.04 -14.11 -103.66
C VAL A 1084 -32.97 -14.28 -102.15
N ASN A 1085 -34.12 -14.60 -101.56
CA ASN A 1085 -34.23 -14.89 -100.13
C ASN A 1085 -34.37 -16.40 -99.91
N TYR A 1086 -33.54 -16.95 -99.04
CA TYR A 1086 -33.47 -18.35 -98.66
C TYR A 1086 -33.73 -18.50 -97.16
N ARG A 1087 -34.38 -19.58 -96.76
CA ARG A 1087 -34.55 -20.01 -95.37
C ARG A 1087 -33.72 -21.28 -95.14
N ILE A 1088 -32.57 -21.12 -94.49
CA ILE A 1088 -31.66 -22.22 -94.14
C ILE A 1088 -32.07 -22.76 -92.76
N PRO A 1089 -32.37 -24.06 -92.61
CA PRO A 1089 -32.72 -24.64 -91.31
C PRO A 1089 -31.52 -24.62 -90.35
N GLY A 1090 -31.79 -24.47 -89.05
CA GLY A 1090 -30.74 -24.45 -88.02
C GLY A 1090 -30.09 -25.84 -87.82
N LYS A 1091 -28.87 -25.89 -87.28
CA LYS A 1091 -28.13 -27.15 -87.04
C LYS A 1091 -28.87 -28.18 -86.19
N LYS A 1092 -29.80 -27.77 -85.30
CA LYS A 1092 -30.64 -28.69 -84.53
C LYS A 1092 -31.73 -29.36 -85.37
N GLU A 1093 -32.39 -28.64 -86.27
CA GLU A 1093 -33.40 -29.20 -87.19
C GLU A 1093 -32.78 -30.09 -88.29
N ALA A 1094 -31.53 -29.82 -88.67
CA ALA A 1094 -30.80 -30.62 -89.66
C ALA A 1094 -30.42 -32.03 -89.17
N LYS A 1095 -30.40 -32.27 -87.85
CA LYS A 1095 -30.16 -33.60 -87.26
C LYS A 1095 -31.42 -34.45 -87.12
N GLU A 1096 -32.60 -33.83 -86.99
CA GLU A 1096 -33.89 -34.55 -86.95
C GLU A 1096 -34.42 -34.93 -88.34
N LYS A 1097 -33.83 -34.39 -89.40
CA LYS A 1097 -34.17 -34.69 -90.81
C LYS A 1097 -33.08 -35.45 -91.59
N LYS A 1098 -32.08 -35.99 -90.90
CA LYS A 1098 -31.06 -36.87 -91.52
C LYS A 1098 -31.30 -38.33 -91.21
#